data_AF-D9QVC3-F1
#
_entry.id   AF-D9QVC3-F1
#
_cell.length_a   1.000
_cell.length_b   1.000
_cell.length_c   1.000
_cell.angle_alpha   90.00
_cell.angle_beta   90.00
_cell.angle_gamma   90.00
#
_symmetry.space_group_name_H-M   'P 1'
#
loop_
_entity.id
_entity.type
_entity.pdbx_description
1 polymer ?
#
loop_
_entity_poly.entity_id
_entity_poly.type
_entity_poly.pdbx_seq_one_letter_code
_entity_poly.pdbx_strand_id
1 'polypeptide(L)'
;MLIKLDPEQLPEDADQAKITEICVQPGENIKPETVIMQLEADKTSISLTSKKSGTIKKILVTEDEEIEVQQPLVKIASKPIPIKLSTEQLPNDTEEAQVTNLPLKTGDKVTAGEVICELEADKTTITLESKQSGTIAEIKIAEEDTVQTGETLLTITPAQQETKDKQDIKSTSSSETETEITVIGGGPGGYVAALKAAKLGADVTLIEKEKLGGTCLNWGCIPTKALVRSAQVYTNLKEAEEFGCQAENIDFNWESILERKENIVTKLTQGIEQLLTTHEIKVISGTAQLKDETTVEVTTADEEVIVNTEQMIIATGSQPVQLPIIDDKAVDHLLYSRQALDLDELPEKMVIIGGGVIGLEFAFIFSRLDVEVTVIEYLDEVLSFLDSDITEEITQAAQTEGIDIYTSAQAKQITSTADDQCLVKFEYQNSEQYITADRALMAVGRKPDLGGLEVEKLGIELDKETDGIQVNDRMQTTIDNIYAIGDVTGKTQLAHAASHQGIVAVKNIMDQPEKMDYNTIPTAIFTKPEIASVGMTEKEAAKADHTVKIGKFPVAANGKALTLGETTGFVKIIADAKTDQVLGGAIIGPHATDLIAEITLAVNNQLTTEEVIETIHAHPTSAETIHEAALAVRPEGALHYDE
;
A
#
# COMPACT_ATOMS: atom_id res chain seq x y z
N MET A 1 3.40 -25.98 -21.61
CA MET A 1 2.07 -25.44 -21.23
C MET A 1 1.07 -26.57 -21.08
N LEU A 2 0.12 -26.45 -20.15
CA LEU A 2 -0.98 -27.40 -19.97
C LEU A 2 -2.28 -26.79 -20.52
N ILE A 3 -3.10 -27.62 -21.15
CA ILE A 3 -4.51 -27.35 -21.45
C ILE A 3 -5.30 -28.06 -20.35
N LYS A 4 -6.15 -27.31 -19.65
CA LYS A 4 -7.00 -27.76 -18.54
C LYS A 4 -8.47 -27.65 -18.92
N LEU A 5 -9.34 -28.37 -18.22
CA LEU A 5 -10.79 -28.19 -18.33
C LEU A 5 -11.19 -26.84 -17.72
N ASP A 6 -11.72 -25.95 -18.55
CA ASP A 6 -12.15 -24.60 -18.16
C ASP A 6 -13.61 -24.65 -17.66
N PRO A 7 -13.93 -24.09 -16.47
CA PRO A 7 -15.31 -24.06 -15.97
C PRO A 7 -16.27 -23.33 -16.92
N GLU A 8 -15.80 -22.33 -17.69
CA GLU A 8 -16.62 -21.62 -18.68
C GLU A 8 -17.13 -22.54 -19.82
N GLN A 9 -16.53 -23.72 -19.99
CA GLN A 9 -16.87 -24.69 -21.03
C GLN A 9 -17.85 -25.76 -20.53
N LEU A 10 -18.27 -25.74 -19.27
CA LEU A 10 -19.26 -26.65 -18.68
C LEU A 10 -20.64 -25.96 -18.47
N PRO A 11 -21.74 -26.73 -18.34
CA PRO A 11 -23.04 -26.18 -17.94
C PRO A 11 -22.98 -25.58 -16.53
N GLU A 12 -23.83 -24.59 -16.23
CA GLU A 12 -23.97 -24.04 -14.87
C GLU A 12 -24.26 -25.19 -13.88
N ASP A 13 -23.50 -25.22 -12.78
CA ASP A 13 -23.53 -26.21 -11.68
C ASP A 13 -22.77 -27.55 -11.90
N ALA A 14 -22.03 -27.73 -13.01
CA ALA A 14 -21.24 -28.94 -13.25
C ALA A 14 -19.74 -28.77 -12.89
N ASP A 15 -19.27 -29.53 -11.89
CA ASP A 15 -17.86 -29.52 -11.44
C ASP A 15 -17.01 -30.66 -12.05
N GLN A 16 -17.65 -31.57 -12.79
CA GLN A 16 -17.03 -32.76 -13.40
C GLN A 16 -17.61 -33.06 -14.78
N ALA A 17 -16.80 -33.68 -15.65
CA ALA A 17 -17.25 -34.15 -16.96
C ALA A 17 -16.59 -35.49 -17.31
N LYS A 18 -17.26 -36.31 -18.12
CA LYS A 18 -16.72 -37.58 -18.62
C LYS A 18 -16.19 -37.43 -20.04
N ILE A 19 -14.97 -37.91 -20.32
CA ILE A 19 -14.40 -37.88 -21.66
C ILE A 19 -15.07 -38.94 -22.53
N THR A 20 -15.69 -38.51 -23.64
CA THR A 20 -16.35 -39.41 -24.60
C THR A 20 -15.48 -39.72 -25.81
N GLU A 21 -14.61 -38.79 -26.23
CA GLU A 21 -13.70 -38.98 -27.37
C GLU A 21 -12.49 -38.03 -27.26
N ILE A 22 -11.28 -38.51 -27.61
CA ILE A 22 -10.08 -37.68 -27.71
C ILE A 22 -9.77 -37.38 -29.18
N CYS A 23 -9.81 -36.09 -29.56
CA CYS A 23 -9.77 -35.66 -30.97
C CYS A 23 -8.38 -35.29 -31.50
N VAL A 24 -7.31 -35.39 -30.68
CA VAL A 24 -5.93 -35.00 -31.05
C VAL A 24 -4.91 -36.09 -30.71
N GLN A 25 -3.73 -36.03 -31.32
CA GLN A 25 -2.64 -36.99 -31.07
C GLN A 25 -1.30 -36.35 -30.70
N PRO A 26 -0.42 -37.05 -29.93
CA PRO A 26 0.94 -36.59 -29.68
C PRO A 26 1.72 -36.33 -30.99
N GLY A 27 2.37 -35.17 -31.07
CA GLY A 27 3.08 -34.69 -32.27
C GLY A 27 2.25 -33.75 -33.17
N GLU A 28 0.95 -33.67 -32.96
CA GLU A 28 0.06 -32.79 -33.73
C GLU A 28 0.23 -31.32 -33.34
N ASN A 29 0.12 -30.41 -34.31
CA ASN A 29 0.18 -28.97 -34.07
C ASN A 29 -1.23 -28.40 -33.98
N ILE A 30 -1.53 -27.74 -32.86
CA ILE A 30 -2.85 -27.14 -32.61
C ILE A 30 -2.76 -25.61 -32.58
N LYS A 31 -3.90 -24.96 -32.89
CA LYS A 31 -4.12 -23.51 -32.81
C LYS A 31 -5.25 -23.20 -31.82
N PRO A 32 -5.45 -21.94 -31.40
CA PRO A 32 -6.66 -21.56 -30.69
C PRO A 32 -7.91 -22.03 -31.45
N GLU A 33 -8.94 -22.44 -30.73
CA GLU A 33 -10.21 -23.02 -31.22
C GLU A 33 -10.12 -24.44 -31.82
N THR A 34 -8.95 -25.10 -31.76
CA THR A 34 -8.86 -26.52 -32.16
C THR A 34 -9.58 -27.39 -31.14
N VAL A 35 -10.52 -28.23 -31.57
CA VAL A 35 -11.21 -29.20 -30.70
C VAL A 35 -10.22 -30.28 -30.25
N ILE A 36 -10.08 -30.43 -28.93
CA ILE A 36 -9.13 -31.33 -28.29
C ILE A 36 -9.82 -32.63 -27.86
N MET A 37 -11.03 -32.55 -27.29
CA MET A 37 -11.81 -33.69 -26.79
C MET A 37 -13.31 -33.40 -26.82
N GLN A 38 -14.13 -34.45 -26.82
CA GLN A 38 -15.56 -34.40 -26.55
C GLN A 38 -15.83 -34.89 -25.13
N LEU A 39 -16.72 -34.18 -24.42
CA LEU A 39 -17.07 -34.41 -23.02
C LEU A 39 -18.58 -34.61 -22.87
N GLU A 40 -18.99 -35.34 -21.85
CA GLU A 40 -20.38 -35.43 -21.38
C GLU A 40 -20.46 -34.97 -19.93
N ALA A 41 -21.26 -33.93 -19.66
CA ALA A 41 -21.56 -33.44 -18.31
C ALA A 41 -23.08 -33.24 -18.21
N ASP A 42 -23.71 -33.72 -17.13
CA ASP A 42 -25.16 -33.65 -16.92
C ASP A 42 -26.01 -34.06 -18.14
N LYS A 43 -25.60 -35.14 -18.81
CA LYS A 43 -26.24 -35.69 -20.03
C LYS A 43 -26.19 -34.75 -21.25
N THR A 44 -25.31 -33.75 -21.23
CA THR A 44 -25.06 -32.80 -22.32
C THR A 44 -23.68 -33.05 -22.92
N SER A 45 -23.60 -33.11 -24.25
CA SER A 45 -22.35 -33.31 -24.99
C SER A 45 -21.70 -31.95 -25.31
N ILE A 46 -20.40 -31.83 -25.03
CA ILE A 46 -19.63 -30.57 -25.02
C ILE A 46 -18.31 -30.79 -25.75
N SER A 47 -17.89 -29.82 -26.57
CA SER A 47 -16.58 -29.85 -27.24
C SER A 47 -15.57 -28.95 -26.53
N LEU A 48 -14.48 -29.53 -26.05
CA LEU A 48 -13.37 -28.80 -25.44
C LEU A 48 -12.43 -28.26 -26.52
N THR A 49 -12.29 -26.94 -26.64
CA THR A 49 -11.35 -26.30 -27.57
C THR A 49 -10.11 -25.73 -26.87
N SER A 50 -8.96 -25.73 -27.54
CA SER A 50 -7.73 -25.13 -27.03
C SER A 50 -7.77 -23.61 -27.12
N LYS A 51 -7.44 -22.90 -26.03
CA LYS A 51 -7.16 -21.44 -26.05
C LYS A 51 -5.72 -21.10 -26.49
N LYS A 52 -4.84 -22.09 -26.71
CA LYS A 52 -3.38 -21.91 -26.93
C LYS A 52 -2.89 -22.58 -28.21
N SER A 53 -1.76 -22.11 -28.76
CA SER A 53 -1.06 -22.77 -29.88
C SER A 53 0.16 -23.55 -29.40
N GLY A 54 0.45 -24.69 -30.04
CA GLY A 54 1.61 -25.50 -29.69
C GLY A 54 1.59 -26.89 -30.32
N THR A 55 2.62 -27.69 -30.04
CA THR A 55 2.67 -29.10 -30.44
C THR A 55 2.27 -29.99 -29.26
N ILE A 56 1.31 -30.89 -29.46
CA ILE A 56 0.89 -31.87 -28.45
C ILE A 56 2.10 -32.74 -28.07
N LYS A 57 2.55 -32.67 -26.82
CA LYS A 57 3.64 -33.50 -26.30
C LYS A 57 3.12 -34.76 -25.63
N LYS A 58 2.02 -34.63 -24.88
CA LYS A 58 1.44 -35.75 -24.14
C LYS A 58 -0.03 -35.47 -23.84
N ILE A 59 -0.86 -36.48 -24.02
CA ILE A 59 -2.24 -36.50 -23.54
C ILE A 59 -2.20 -37.14 -22.15
N LEU A 60 -2.79 -36.48 -21.16
CA LEU A 60 -2.67 -36.81 -19.74
C LEU A 60 -3.84 -37.63 -19.19
N VAL A 61 -4.87 -37.81 -20.01
CA VAL A 61 -6.14 -38.47 -19.69
C VAL A 61 -6.47 -39.54 -20.73
N THR A 62 -7.46 -40.37 -20.44
CA THR A 62 -7.93 -41.48 -21.27
C THR A 62 -9.42 -41.35 -21.59
N GLU A 63 -9.87 -41.99 -22.67
CA GLU A 63 -11.32 -42.08 -22.96
C GLU A 63 -12.04 -42.81 -21.82
N ASP A 64 -13.29 -42.43 -21.57
CA ASP A 64 -14.13 -42.87 -20.45
C ASP A 64 -13.69 -42.41 -19.04
N GLU A 65 -12.65 -41.59 -18.91
CA GLU A 65 -12.21 -41.00 -17.63
C GLU A 65 -13.13 -39.84 -17.20
N GLU A 66 -13.48 -39.80 -15.90
CA GLU A 66 -14.11 -38.64 -15.27
C GLU A 66 -13.03 -37.62 -14.89
N ILE A 67 -13.23 -36.38 -15.30
CA ILE A 67 -12.28 -35.28 -15.11
C ILE A 67 -12.94 -34.11 -14.38
N GLU A 68 -12.17 -33.46 -13.50
CA GLU A 68 -12.64 -32.31 -12.73
C GLU A 68 -12.21 -30.98 -13.38
N VAL A 69 -12.92 -29.91 -13.05
CA VAL A 69 -12.53 -28.55 -13.43
C VAL A 69 -11.08 -28.27 -13.01
N GLN A 70 -10.31 -27.58 -13.85
CA GLN A 70 -8.86 -27.34 -13.70
C GLN A 70 -7.93 -28.56 -13.82
N GLN A 71 -8.45 -29.77 -14.06
CA GLN A 71 -7.60 -30.94 -14.29
C GLN A 71 -6.78 -30.78 -15.58
N PRO A 72 -5.45 -31.04 -15.56
CA PRO A 72 -4.62 -31.01 -16.76
C PRO A 72 -4.95 -32.15 -17.72
N LEU A 73 -5.34 -31.83 -18.96
CA LEU A 73 -5.78 -32.80 -19.97
C LEU A 73 -4.70 -33.07 -21.02
N VAL A 74 -4.00 -32.02 -21.45
CA VAL A 74 -2.98 -32.13 -22.52
C VAL A 74 -1.79 -31.24 -22.21
N LYS A 75 -0.58 -31.79 -22.36
CA LYS A 75 0.68 -31.03 -22.34
C LYS A 75 1.10 -30.66 -23.75
N ILE A 76 1.27 -29.36 -24.00
CA ILE A 76 1.80 -28.83 -25.26
C ILE A 76 3.18 -28.18 -25.06
N ALA A 77 4.05 -28.32 -26.05
CA ALA A 77 5.28 -27.55 -26.13
C ALA A 77 5.00 -26.19 -26.78
N SER A 78 5.34 -25.14 -26.04
CA SER A 78 5.29 -23.75 -26.49
C SER A 78 6.32 -23.55 -27.59
N LYS A 79 5.97 -22.80 -28.65
CA LYS A 79 6.95 -22.37 -29.64
C LYS A 79 7.81 -21.23 -29.08
N PRO A 80 9.13 -21.20 -29.35
CA PRO A 80 9.97 -20.05 -29.02
C PRO A 80 9.42 -18.76 -29.67
N ILE A 81 9.46 -17.65 -28.93
CA ILE A 81 9.01 -16.34 -29.37
C ILE A 81 10.23 -15.54 -29.86
N PRO A 82 10.23 -14.98 -31.08
CA PRO A 82 11.31 -14.14 -31.57
C PRO A 82 11.30 -12.77 -30.90
N ILE A 83 12.46 -12.32 -30.44
CA ILE A 83 12.72 -10.92 -30.06
C ILE A 83 13.31 -10.21 -31.27
N LYS A 84 12.72 -9.08 -31.64
CA LYS A 84 13.07 -8.30 -32.81
C LYS A 84 13.40 -6.87 -32.44
N LEU A 85 14.27 -6.24 -33.22
CA LEU A 85 14.54 -4.81 -33.11
C LEU A 85 13.33 -4.02 -33.63
N SER A 86 12.76 -3.14 -32.80
CA SER A 86 11.66 -2.26 -33.20
C SER A 86 12.19 -0.89 -33.66
N THR A 87 11.51 -0.25 -34.60
CA THR A 87 11.79 1.13 -35.04
C THR A 87 11.65 2.14 -33.91
N GLU A 88 10.74 1.90 -32.95
CA GLU A 88 10.53 2.76 -31.77
C GLU A 88 11.72 2.79 -30.81
N GLN A 89 12.66 1.86 -30.95
CA GLN A 89 13.82 1.71 -30.07
C GLN A 89 15.08 2.38 -30.66
N LEU A 90 15.01 2.95 -31.86
CA LEU A 90 16.13 3.60 -32.54
C LEU A 90 15.94 5.12 -32.65
N PRO A 91 16.98 5.94 -32.42
CA PRO A 91 16.92 7.39 -32.54
C PRO A 91 16.94 7.84 -34.01
N ASN A 92 16.45 9.06 -34.27
CA ASN A 92 16.61 9.81 -35.53
C ASN A 92 16.15 9.08 -36.80
N ASP A 93 15.05 8.31 -36.74
CA ASP A 93 14.49 7.54 -37.87
C ASP A 93 15.50 6.58 -38.53
N THR A 94 16.47 6.08 -37.77
CA THR A 94 17.45 5.10 -38.27
C THR A 94 16.83 3.69 -38.33
N GLU A 95 17.22 2.91 -39.35
CA GLU A 95 16.68 1.55 -39.59
C GLU A 95 17.68 0.43 -39.23
N GLU A 96 18.91 0.77 -38.84
CA GLU A 96 19.99 -0.15 -38.49
C GLU A 96 20.74 0.28 -37.22
N ALA A 97 21.27 -0.69 -36.48
CA ALA A 97 22.11 -0.47 -35.30
C ALA A 97 23.23 -1.50 -35.22
N GLN A 98 24.38 -1.14 -34.65
CA GLN A 98 25.51 -2.05 -34.45
C GLN A 98 25.47 -2.63 -33.04
N VAL A 99 25.63 -3.95 -32.88
CA VAL A 99 25.70 -4.61 -31.57
C VAL A 99 27.04 -4.33 -30.92
N THR A 100 27.06 -3.60 -29.80
CA THR A 100 28.30 -3.22 -29.09
C THR A 100 28.62 -4.14 -27.91
N ASN A 101 27.60 -4.77 -27.32
CA ASN A 101 27.77 -5.67 -26.18
C ASN A 101 26.63 -6.69 -26.13
N LEU A 102 26.96 -7.98 -26.04
CA LEU A 102 25.99 -9.07 -25.95
C LEU A 102 26.33 -9.98 -24.77
N PRO A 103 25.87 -9.66 -23.54
CA PRO A 103 26.28 -10.36 -22.34
C PRO A 103 25.66 -11.76 -22.18
N LEU A 104 24.65 -12.09 -23.00
CA LEU A 104 23.84 -13.29 -22.88
C LEU A 104 24.29 -14.45 -23.78
N LYS A 105 24.06 -15.69 -23.34
CA LYS A 105 24.33 -16.93 -24.08
C LYS A 105 23.08 -17.78 -24.22
N THR A 106 23.04 -18.59 -25.29
CA THR A 106 21.98 -19.60 -25.46
C THR A 106 21.90 -20.51 -24.23
N GLY A 107 20.70 -20.64 -23.65
CA GLY A 107 20.46 -21.38 -22.42
C GLY A 107 20.35 -20.50 -21.16
N ASP A 108 20.72 -19.22 -21.22
CA ASP A 108 20.59 -18.32 -20.09
C ASP A 108 19.11 -18.02 -19.79
N LYS A 109 18.81 -17.84 -18.50
CA LYS A 109 17.51 -17.37 -18.04
C LYS A 109 17.53 -15.85 -18.04
N VAL A 110 16.49 -15.23 -18.58
CA VAL A 110 16.33 -13.78 -18.65
C VAL A 110 14.99 -13.42 -18.03
N THR A 111 14.95 -12.37 -17.22
CA THR A 111 13.73 -11.81 -16.63
C THR A 111 13.22 -10.61 -17.45
N ALA A 112 11.92 -10.31 -17.36
CA ALA A 112 11.40 -9.08 -17.98
C ALA A 112 12.07 -7.84 -17.36
N GLY A 113 12.54 -6.91 -18.18
CA GLY A 113 13.35 -5.74 -17.78
C GLY A 113 14.87 -5.99 -17.77
N GLU A 114 15.32 -7.23 -17.97
CA GLU A 114 16.75 -7.54 -17.99
C GLU A 114 17.38 -7.22 -19.36
N VAL A 115 18.56 -6.62 -19.34
CA VAL A 115 19.31 -6.20 -20.53
C VAL A 115 19.69 -7.41 -21.39
N ILE A 116 19.25 -7.40 -22.64
CA ILE A 116 19.57 -8.39 -23.66
C ILE A 116 20.90 -8.09 -24.35
N CYS A 117 21.02 -6.86 -24.87
CA CYS A 117 22.21 -6.38 -25.55
C CYS A 117 22.24 -4.85 -25.56
N GLU A 118 23.43 -4.31 -25.80
CA GLU A 118 23.62 -2.88 -26.09
C GLU A 118 23.88 -2.73 -27.59
N LEU A 119 23.27 -1.70 -28.17
CA LEU A 119 23.37 -1.33 -29.57
C LEU A 119 23.88 0.10 -29.67
N GLU A 120 24.58 0.44 -30.76
CA GLU A 120 24.92 1.81 -31.12
C GLU A 120 24.25 2.16 -32.46
N ALA A 121 23.48 3.25 -32.46
CA ALA A 121 22.94 3.87 -33.67
C ALA A 121 23.10 5.38 -33.58
N ASP A 122 23.58 6.01 -34.66
CA ASP A 122 23.85 7.45 -34.74
C ASP A 122 24.61 8.03 -33.52
N LYS A 123 25.68 7.33 -33.10
CA LYS A 123 26.53 7.67 -31.94
C LYS A 123 25.81 7.70 -30.58
N THR A 124 24.64 7.07 -30.50
CA THR A 124 23.86 6.92 -29.27
C THR A 124 23.84 5.44 -28.88
N THR A 125 24.15 5.15 -27.61
CA THR A 125 24.04 3.81 -27.04
C THR A 125 22.60 3.54 -26.63
N ILE A 126 22.08 2.38 -27.03
CA ILE A 126 20.70 1.94 -26.82
C ILE A 126 20.76 0.60 -26.09
N THR A 127 20.06 0.49 -24.98
CA THR A 127 19.97 -0.75 -24.22
C THR A 127 18.67 -1.46 -24.58
N LEU A 128 18.77 -2.68 -25.09
CA LEU A 128 17.61 -3.50 -25.40
C LEU A 128 17.31 -4.42 -24.23
N GLU A 129 16.12 -4.29 -23.64
CA GLU A 129 15.67 -5.12 -22.51
C GLU A 129 14.66 -6.19 -22.95
N SER A 130 14.63 -7.30 -22.23
CA SER A 130 13.65 -8.35 -22.45
C SER A 130 12.26 -7.93 -21.98
N LYS A 131 11.25 -8.04 -22.83
CA LYS A 131 9.85 -7.78 -22.45
C LYS A 131 9.16 -8.95 -21.73
N GLN A 132 9.84 -10.09 -21.60
CA GLN A 132 9.25 -11.31 -21.04
C GLN A 132 10.31 -12.22 -20.39
N SER A 133 9.92 -12.91 -19.32
CA SER A 133 10.80 -13.86 -18.66
C SER A 133 10.84 -15.22 -19.38
N GLY A 134 12.02 -15.81 -19.53
CA GLY A 134 12.17 -17.12 -20.17
C GLY A 134 13.61 -17.57 -20.31
N THR A 135 13.81 -18.63 -21.10
CA THR A 135 15.15 -19.15 -21.43
C THR A 135 15.48 -18.85 -22.88
N ILE A 136 16.68 -18.32 -23.13
CA ILE A 136 17.16 -18.03 -24.47
C ILE A 136 17.33 -19.34 -25.23
N ALA A 137 16.51 -19.54 -26.26
CA ALA A 137 16.51 -20.76 -27.07
C ALA A 137 17.55 -20.70 -28.20
N GLU A 138 17.77 -19.52 -28.77
CA GLU A 138 18.71 -19.30 -29.86
C GLU A 138 19.06 -17.81 -29.95
N ILE A 139 20.34 -17.47 -30.07
CA ILE A 139 20.84 -16.13 -30.37
C ILE A 139 21.29 -16.10 -31.83
N LYS A 140 20.86 -15.09 -32.59
CA LYS A 140 21.11 -14.98 -34.04
C LYS A 140 22.07 -13.86 -34.43
N ILE A 141 22.58 -13.12 -33.46
CA ILE A 141 23.46 -11.97 -33.61
C ILE A 141 24.75 -12.18 -32.83
N ALA A 142 25.82 -11.52 -33.23
CA ALA A 142 27.10 -11.47 -32.52
C ALA A 142 27.52 -10.00 -32.26
N GLU A 143 28.47 -9.80 -31.35
CA GLU A 143 29.11 -8.49 -31.18
C GLU A 143 29.73 -8.02 -32.51
N GLU A 144 29.63 -6.72 -32.77
CA GLU A 144 30.00 -6.04 -34.02
C GLU A 144 29.06 -6.25 -35.21
N ASP A 145 28.02 -7.11 -35.12
CA ASP A 145 27.03 -7.27 -36.19
C ASP A 145 26.17 -6.00 -36.35
N THR A 146 25.79 -5.69 -37.60
CA THR A 146 24.79 -4.66 -37.91
C THR A 146 23.43 -5.32 -38.12
N VAL A 147 22.44 -4.91 -37.32
CA VAL A 147 21.08 -5.49 -37.30
C VAL A 147 20.06 -4.48 -37.79
N GLN A 148 19.06 -4.94 -38.55
CA GLN A 148 18.01 -4.09 -39.11
C GLN A 148 16.69 -4.18 -38.33
N THR A 149 15.88 -3.13 -38.40
CA THR A 149 14.53 -3.15 -37.82
C THR A 149 13.68 -4.31 -38.37
N GLY A 150 12.98 -5.00 -37.47
CA GLY A 150 12.20 -6.20 -37.77
C GLY A 150 13.00 -7.51 -37.83
N GLU A 151 14.33 -7.44 -37.77
CA GLU A 151 15.22 -8.62 -37.70
C GLU A 151 15.10 -9.30 -36.34
N THR A 152 15.17 -10.64 -36.34
CA THR A 152 15.10 -11.43 -35.10
C THR A 152 16.49 -11.56 -34.50
N LEU A 153 16.70 -10.95 -33.35
CA LEU A 153 17.97 -10.92 -32.64
C LEU A 153 18.21 -12.22 -31.88
N LEU A 154 17.18 -12.70 -31.17
CA LEU A 154 17.20 -13.97 -30.46
C LEU A 154 15.78 -14.52 -30.30
N THR A 155 15.65 -15.75 -29.83
CA THR A 155 14.36 -16.35 -29.49
C THR A 155 14.34 -16.75 -28.01
N ILE A 156 13.23 -16.45 -27.32
CA ILE A 156 13.01 -16.84 -25.94
C ILE A 156 11.93 -17.92 -25.89
N THR A 157 12.20 -19.00 -25.16
CA THR A 157 11.14 -19.91 -24.73
C THR A 157 10.56 -19.36 -23.43
N PRO A 158 9.29 -18.91 -23.40
CA PRO A 158 8.70 -18.33 -22.20
C PRO A 158 8.75 -19.31 -21.03
N ALA A 159 9.06 -18.80 -19.83
CA ALA A 159 9.01 -19.60 -18.62
C ALA A 159 7.57 -20.12 -18.42
N GLN A 160 7.42 -21.41 -18.11
CA GLN A 160 6.10 -21.99 -17.83
C GLN A 160 5.66 -21.54 -16.43
N GLN A 161 4.47 -20.95 -16.31
CA GLN A 161 3.70 -21.01 -15.06
C GLN A 161 3.28 -22.48 -14.86
N GLU A 162 4.03 -23.22 -14.04
CA GLU A 162 3.60 -24.53 -13.55
C GLU A 162 2.57 -24.32 -12.45
N THR A 163 1.30 -24.53 -12.78
CA THR A 163 0.27 -24.85 -11.79
C THR A 163 0.44 -26.32 -11.39
N LYS A 164 0.87 -26.57 -10.14
CA LYS A 164 0.86 -27.91 -9.53
C LYS A 164 -0.45 -28.10 -8.78
N ASP A 165 -1.34 -28.92 -9.33
CA ASP A 165 -2.29 -29.71 -8.53
C ASP A 165 -1.78 -31.17 -8.48
N LYS A 166 -1.90 -31.75 -7.28
CA LYS A 166 -1.32 -33.01 -6.77
C LYS A 166 -1.89 -34.23 -7.54
N GLN A 167 -1.28 -35.40 -7.70
CA GLN A 167 -0.40 -36.21 -6.85
C GLN A 167 0.44 -37.13 -7.76
N ASP A 168 1.77 -37.04 -7.65
CA ASP A 168 2.65 -38.21 -7.67
C ASP A 168 4.03 -37.75 -7.18
N ILE A 169 4.56 -38.51 -6.23
CA ILE A 169 5.70 -38.18 -5.36
C ILE A 169 6.91 -37.71 -6.18
N LYS A 170 7.08 -36.38 -6.29
CA LYS A 170 8.35 -35.72 -6.55
C LYS A 170 8.54 -34.73 -5.43
N SER A 171 9.52 -35.00 -4.57
CA SER A 171 9.98 -34.10 -3.52
C SER A 171 10.09 -32.68 -4.07
N THR A 172 9.17 -31.80 -3.71
CA THR A 172 9.52 -30.40 -3.48
C THR A 172 10.71 -30.45 -2.55
N SER A 173 11.83 -29.80 -2.90
CA SER A 173 12.83 -29.55 -1.87
C SER A 173 12.06 -28.79 -0.80
N SER A 174 11.93 -29.42 0.36
CA SER A 174 11.41 -28.79 1.56
C SER A 174 12.66 -28.52 2.37
N SER A 175 12.90 -27.26 2.67
CA SER A 175 13.95 -26.88 3.60
C SER A 175 13.30 -26.59 4.94
N GLU A 176 13.93 -27.07 6.01
CA GLU A 176 13.50 -26.81 7.38
C GLU A 176 14.48 -25.84 8.02
N THR A 177 13.94 -24.92 8.82
CA THR A 177 14.72 -24.01 9.64
C THR A 177 14.08 -23.88 11.01
N GLU A 178 14.90 -23.69 12.02
CA GLU A 178 14.46 -23.43 13.39
C GLU A 178 14.83 -21.99 13.75
N THR A 179 14.01 -21.34 14.58
CA THR A 179 14.29 -19.99 15.08
C THR A 179 13.53 -19.73 16.37
N GLU A 180 14.04 -18.87 17.25
CA GLU A 180 13.35 -18.57 18.50
C GLU A 180 12.08 -17.75 18.25
N ILE A 181 12.17 -16.71 17.40
CA ILE A 181 11.04 -15.83 17.09
C ILE A 181 10.82 -15.71 15.58
N THR A 182 9.64 -16.08 15.13
CA THR A 182 9.18 -15.82 13.76
C THR A 182 8.30 -14.58 13.70
N VAL A 183 8.62 -13.64 12.83
CA VAL A 183 7.81 -12.46 12.55
C VAL A 183 7.21 -12.57 11.14
N ILE A 184 5.89 -12.44 11.03
CA ILE A 184 5.16 -12.55 9.76
C ILE A 184 4.70 -11.17 9.32
N GLY A 185 5.30 -10.64 8.26
CA GLY A 185 5.06 -9.30 7.74
C GLY A 185 6.20 -8.34 8.06
N GLY A 186 6.81 -7.74 7.04
CA GLY A 186 7.94 -6.83 7.12
C GLY A 186 7.58 -5.35 7.18
N GLY A 187 6.35 -5.00 7.58
CA GLY A 187 5.90 -3.62 7.80
C GLY A 187 6.49 -2.97 9.07
N PRO A 188 6.12 -1.71 9.38
CA PRO A 188 6.66 -0.96 10.53
C PRO A 188 6.55 -1.68 11.87
N GLY A 189 5.49 -2.45 12.11
CA GLY A 189 5.39 -3.30 13.29
C GLY A 189 6.39 -4.45 13.26
N GLY A 190 6.39 -5.22 12.17
CA GLY A 190 7.17 -6.45 12.05
C GLY A 190 8.68 -6.24 11.99
N TYR A 191 9.19 -5.36 11.11
CA TYR A 191 10.65 -5.18 11.03
C TYR A 191 11.22 -4.52 12.30
N VAL A 192 10.45 -3.67 12.99
CA VAL A 192 10.84 -3.10 14.29
C VAL A 192 10.83 -4.18 15.38
N ALA A 193 9.82 -5.05 15.40
CA ALA A 193 9.80 -6.20 16.30
C ALA A 193 11.01 -7.12 16.07
N ALA A 194 11.31 -7.47 14.82
CA ALA A 194 12.45 -8.30 14.46
C ALA A 194 13.78 -7.68 14.93
N LEU A 195 14.00 -6.38 14.66
CA LEU A 195 15.18 -5.65 15.13
C LEU A 195 15.27 -5.58 16.65
N LYS A 196 14.13 -5.37 17.33
CA LYS A 196 14.09 -5.31 18.80
C LYS A 196 14.42 -6.68 19.41
N ALA A 197 13.91 -7.76 18.83
CA ALA A 197 14.15 -9.13 19.26
C ALA A 197 15.63 -9.50 19.10
N ALA A 198 16.20 -9.28 17.91
CA ALA A 198 17.62 -9.52 17.65
C ALA A 198 18.52 -8.70 18.59
N LYS A 199 18.17 -7.44 18.87
CA LYS A 199 18.91 -6.59 19.84
C LYS A 199 18.80 -7.06 21.29
N LEU A 200 17.79 -7.86 21.63
CA LEU A 200 17.68 -8.54 22.92
C LEU A 200 18.34 -9.93 22.93
N GLY A 201 18.94 -10.34 21.81
CA GLY A 201 19.72 -11.56 21.68
C GLY A 201 18.95 -12.77 21.16
N ALA A 202 17.72 -12.58 20.68
CA ALA A 202 16.94 -13.67 20.10
C ALA A 202 17.40 -14.01 18.68
N ASP A 203 17.30 -15.29 18.29
CA ASP A 203 17.36 -15.69 16.88
C ASP A 203 16.02 -15.41 16.19
N VAL A 204 16.05 -14.75 15.03
CA VAL A 204 14.85 -14.20 14.40
C VAL A 204 14.78 -14.54 12.93
N THR A 205 13.63 -15.08 12.52
CA THR A 205 13.22 -15.17 11.11
C THR A 205 12.08 -14.20 10.82
N LEU A 206 12.26 -13.33 9.82
CA LEU A 206 11.24 -12.43 9.30
C LEU A 206 10.75 -12.95 7.94
N ILE A 207 9.43 -13.08 7.77
CA ILE A 207 8.80 -13.51 6.52
C ILE A 207 8.07 -12.33 5.88
N GLU A 208 8.36 -12.04 4.61
CA GLU A 208 7.72 -10.96 3.84
C GLU A 208 7.40 -11.43 2.43
N LYS A 209 6.16 -11.25 1.96
CA LYS A 209 5.70 -11.72 0.64
C LYS A 209 5.98 -10.72 -0.48
N GLU A 210 6.05 -9.42 -0.18
CA GLU A 210 6.33 -8.34 -1.12
C GLU A 210 7.68 -7.64 -0.77
N LYS A 211 7.64 -6.34 -0.48
CA LYS A 211 8.81 -5.51 -0.18
C LYS A 211 8.87 -5.21 1.32
N LEU A 212 10.07 -5.25 1.89
CA LEU A 212 10.31 -4.82 3.26
C LEU A 212 9.88 -3.36 3.48
N GLY A 213 9.48 -3.06 4.71
CA GLY A 213 8.85 -1.79 5.09
C GLY A 213 7.33 -1.75 4.90
N GLY A 214 6.74 -2.78 4.28
CA GLY A 214 5.29 -2.99 4.15
C GLY A 214 4.56 -1.80 3.50
N THR A 215 3.28 -1.65 3.82
CA THR A 215 2.43 -0.58 3.24
C THR A 215 2.98 0.82 3.50
N CYS A 216 3.40 1.14 4.72
CA CYS A 216 3.76 2.51 5.07
C CYS A 216 4.96 3.04 4.28
N LEU A 217 5.99 2.20 4.07
CA LEU A 217 7.16 2.60 3.31
C LEU A 217 6.91 2.56 1.80
N ASN A 218 6.28 1.50 1.29
CA ASN A 218 6.20 1.27 -0.15
C ASN A 218 4.98 1.92 -0.81
N TRP A 219 3.84 1.98 -0.12
CA TRP A 219 2.53 2.27 -0.72
C TRP A 219 1.65 3.18 0.15
N GLY A 220 2.24 3.94 1.06
CA GLY A 220 1.52 4.67 2.11
C GLY A 220 2.26 5.93 2.56
N CYS A 221 2.63 5.98 3.83
CA CYS A 221 3.18 7.15 4.51
C CYS A 221 4.30 7.87 3.72
N ILE A 222 5.37 7.16 3.37
CA ILE A 222 6.57 7.75 2.76
C ILE A 222 6.29 8.29 1.36
N PRO A 223 5.74 7.51 0.41
CA PRO A 223 5.47 8.01 -0.93
C PRO A 223 4.46 9.17 -0.92
N THR A 224 3.42 9.09 -0.07
CA THR A 224 2.44 10.18 0.07
C THR A 224 3.12 11.47 0.53
N LYS A 225 3.97 11.39 1.57
CA LYS A 225 4.68 12.57 2.13
C LYS A 225 5.72 13.11 1.14
N ALA A 226 6.31 12.25 0.31
CA ALA A 226 7.16 12.68 -0.79
C ALA A 226 6.40 13.52 -1.82
N LEU A 227 5.16 13.12 -2.17
CA LEU A 227 4.27 13.88 -3.04
C LEU A 227 3.78 15.19 -2.41
N VAL A 228 3.36 15.17 -1.12
CA VAL A 228 2.98 16.39 -0.37
C VAL A 228 4.09 17.43 -0.49
N ARG A 229 5.35 17.03 -0.29
CA ARG A 229 6.47 17.96 -0.36
C ARG A 229 6.70 18.49 -1.77
N SER A 230 6.59 17.66 -2.81
CA SER A 230 6.71 18.12 -4.20
C SER A 230 5.60 19.12 -4.55
N ALA A 231 4.35 18.81 -4.18
CA ALA A 231 3.20 19.69 -4.38
C ALA A 231 3.39 21.03 -3.65
N GLN A 232 3.87 21.02 -2.41
CA GLN A 232 4.16 22.25 -1.66
C GLN A 232 5.26 23.10 -2.32
N VAL A 233 6.29 22.49 -2.92
CA VAL A 233 7.33 23.25 -3.65
C VAL A 233 6.73 23.94 -4.87
N TYR A 234 5.86 23.25 -5.61
CA TYR A 234 5.15 23.83 -6.75
C TYR A 234 4.23 24.99 -6.32
N THR A 235 3.43 24.82 -5.26
CA THR A 235 2.62 25.89 -4.68
C THR A 235 3.46 27.10 -4.27
N ASN A 236 4.60 26.89 -3.58
CA ASN A 236 5.49 27.97 -3.17
C ASN A 236 6.07 28.75 -4.37
N LEU A 237 6.30 28.09 -5.50
CA LEU A 237 6.72 28.78 -6.72
C LEU A 237 5.59 29.67 -7.24
N LYS A 238 4.35 29.17 -7.25
CA LYS A 238 3.15 29.95 -7.66
C LYS A 238 2.93 31.17 -6.76
N GLU A 239 3.25 31.06 -5.48
CA GLU A 239 3.04 32.09 -4.46
C GLU A 239 4.30 32.95 -4.18
N ALA A 240 5.36 32.79 -4.99
CA ALA A 240 6.66 33.40 -4.74
C ALA A 240 6.62 34.94 -4.63
N GLU A 241 5.64 35.59 -5.28
CA GLU A 241 5.48 37.06 -5.26
C GLU A 241 5.18 37.58 -3.84
N GLU A 242 4.49 36.81 -3.00
CA GLU A 242 4.25 37.17 -1.60
C GLU A 242 5.56 37.37 -0.83
N PHE A 243 6.59 36.60 -1.20
CA PHE A 243 7.93 36.66 -0.62
C PHE A 243 8.87 37.64 -1.34
N GLY A 244 8.35 38.43 -2.30
CA GLY A 244 9.14 39.37 -3.09
C GLY A 244 10.01 38.71 -4.18
N CYS A 245 9.75 37.44 -4.49
CA CYS A 245 10.40 36.71 -5.56
C CYS A 245 9.52 36.73 -6.82
N GLN A 246 10.13 36.81 -8.00
CA GLN A 246 9.40 36.72 -9.28
C GLN A 246 9.71 35.40 -9.96
N ALA A 247 8.68 34.67 -10.34
CA ALA A 247 8.77 33.43 -11.11
C ALA A 247 7.74 33.46 -12.24
N GLU A 248 8.16 33.15 -13.47
CA GLU A 248 7.32 33.13 -14.66
C GLU A 248 7.35 31.74 -15.30
N ASN A 249 6.27 31.35 -15.98
CA ASN A 249 6.14 30.03 -16.64
C ASN A 249 6.40 28.86 -15.69
N ILE A 250 5.78 28.92 -14.51
CA ILE A 250 5.90 27.89 -13.48
C ILE A 250 5.14 26.64 -13.96
N ASP A 251 5.82 25.51 -13.92
CA ASP A 251 5.31 24.21 -14.34
C ASP A 251 6.01 23.10 -13.53
N PHE A 252 5.52 21.87 -13.60
CA PHE A 252 6.14 20.70 -12.98
C PHE A 252 6.18 19.51 -13.94
N ASN A 253 7.15 18.63 -13.74
CA ASN A 253 7.24 17.36 -14.47
C ASN A 253 6.80 16.22 -13.55
N TRP A 254 5.65 15.61 -13.86
CA TRP A 254 5.05 14.56 -13.04
C TRP A 254 5.93 13.31 -12.93
N GLU A 255 6.51 12.87 -14.05
CA GLU A 255 7.44 11.73 -14.09
C GLU A 255 8.63 11.92 -13.14
N SER A 256 9.24 13.11 -13.11
CA SER A 256 10.33 13.46 -12.19
C SER A 256 9.89 13.50 -10.73
N ILE A 257 8.64 13.88 -10.45
CA ILE A 257 8.07 13.82 -9.09
C ILE A 257 7.94 12.37 -8.63
N LEU A 258 7.47 11.47 -9.51
CA LEU A 258 7.37 10.04 -9.24
C LEU A 258 8.75 9.39 -9.09
N GLU A 259 9.70 9.74 -9.94
CA GLU A 259 11.08 9.25 -9.85
C GLU A 259 11.71 9.64 -8.50
N ARG A 260 11.51 10.89 -8.06
CA ARG A 260 11.97 11.34 -6.74
C ARG A 260 11.32 10.53 -5.60
N LYS A 261 10.02 10.27 -5.69
CA LYS A 261 9.29 9.43 -4.73
C LYS A 261 9.91 8.03 -4.67
N GLU A 262 10.10 7.37 -5.82
CA GLU A 262 10.66 6.02 -5.91
C GLU A 262 12.11 5.95 -5.40
N ASN A 263 12.91 6.97 -5.66
CA ASN A 263 14.27 7.08 -5.13
C ASN A 263 14.29 7.15 -3.59
N ILE A 264 13.33 7.86 -2.98
CA ILE A 264 13.20 7.92 -1.51
C ILE A 264 12.77 6.56 -0.95
N VAL A 265 11.76 5.92 -1.57
CA VAL A 265 11.29 4.58 -1.18
C VAL A 265 12.44 3.57 -1.25
N THR A 266 13.12 3.50 -2.40
CA THR A 266 14.25 2.59 -2.64
C THR A 266 15.38 2.78 -1.64
N LYS A 267 15.75 4.03 -1.34
CA LYS A 267 16.79 4.33 -0.36
C LYS A 267 16.43 3.80 1.04
N LEU A 268 15.18 3.98 1.43
CA LEU A 268 14.71 3.57 2.75
C LEU A 268 14.49 2.05 2.85
N THR A 269 14.02 1.38 1.78
CA THR A 269 13.89 -0.09 1.76
C THR A 269 15.27 -0.75 1.86
N GLN A 270 16.25 -0.27 1.11
CA GLN A 270 17.65 -0.72 1.22
C GLN A 270 18.22 -0.48 2.62
N GLY A 271 17.84 0.64 3.26
CA GLY A 271 18.22 0.90 4.66
C GLY A 271 17.66 -0.15 5.62
N ILE A 272 16.42 -0.60 5.45
CA ILE A 272 15.83 -1.68 6.26
C ILE A 272 16.54 -3.01 5.99
N GLU A 273 16.77 -3.36 4.72
CA GLU A 273 17.51 -4.58 4.33
C GLU A 273 18.90 -4.62 5.00
N GLN A 274 19.62 -3.49 4.96
CA GLN A 274 20.92 -3.36 5.61
C GLN A 274 20.83 -3.52 7.13
N LEU A 275 19.81 -2.94 7.77
CA LEU A 275 19.60 -3.07 9.22
C LEU A 275 19.32 -4.52 9.62
N LEU A 276 18.45 -5.22 8.89
CA LEU A 276 18.13 -6.63 9.15
C LEU A 276 19.36 -7.52 8.97
N THR A 277 20.12 -7.30 7.88
CA THR A 277 21.37 -8.03 7.61
C THR A 277 22.42 -7.78 8.70
N THR A 278 22.58 -6.53 9.14
CA THR A 278 23.55 -6.15 10.18
C THR A 278 23.25 -6.83 11.52
N HIS A 279 21.97 -7.09 11.79
CA HIS A 279 21.51 -7.78 12.99
C HIS A 279 21.31 -9.29 12.79
N GLU A 280 21.82 -9.86 11.70
CA GLU A 280 21.79 -11.30 11.40
C GLU A 280 20.37 -11.90 11.38
N ILE A 281 19.36 -11.06 11.09
CA ILE A 281 17.96 -11.50 10.99
C ILE A 281 17.79 -12.25 9.66
N LYS A 282 17.30 -13.48 9.72
CA LYS A 282 17.00 -14.27 8.53
C LYS A 282 15.72 -13.75 7.88
N VAL A 283 15.81 -13.27 6.64
CA VAL A 283 14.64 -12.83 5.87
C VAL A 283 14.26 -13.90 4.86
N ILE A 284 13.01 -14.36 4.87
CA ILE A 284 12.45 -15.27 3.88
C ILE A 284 11.42 -14.51 3.05
N SER A 285 11.67 -14.42 1.74
CA SER A 285 10.70 -13.85 0.81
C SER A 285 9.68 -14.91 0.40
N GLY A 286 8.44 -14.76 0.84
CA GLY A 286 7.38 -15.72 0.57
C GLY A 286 6.09 -15.48 1.35
N THR A 287 5.08 -16.27 1.03
CA THR A 287 3.77 -16.21 1.69
C THR A 287 3.73 -17.21 2.84
N ALA A 288 3.44 -16.72 4.04
CA ALA A 288 3.30 -17.55 5.24
C ALA A 288 1.89 -18.16 5.37
N GLN A 289 1.83 -19.39 5.85
CA GLN A 289 0.64 -20.05 6.37
C GLN A 289 0.97 -20.69 7.72
N LEU A 290 0.10 -20.49 8.72
CA LEU A 290 0.26 -21.15 10.01
C LEU A 290 -0.18 -22.60 9.90
N LYS A 291 0.68 -23.56 10.29
CA LYS A 291 0.32 -24.99 10.31
C LYS A 291 -0.16 -25.43 11.69
N ASP A 292 0.53 -24.97 12.72
CA ASP A 292 0.19 -25.17 14.13
C ASP A 292 0.79 -24.03 14.98
N GLU A 293 0.74 -24.16 16.31
CA GLU A 293 1.22 -23.16 17.26
C GLU A 293 2.73 -22.92 17.21
N THR A 294 3.51 -23.75 16.52
CA THR A 294 4.98 -23.70 16.50
C THR A 294 5.59 -23.82 15.10
N THR A 295 4.76 -23.90 14.06
CA THR A 295 5.20 -24.20 12.70
C THR A 295 4.56 -23.26 11.68
N VAL A 296 5.39 -22.57 10.91
CA VAL A 296 4.98 -21.73 9.78
C VAL A 296 5.50 -22.33 8.49
N GLU A 297 4.62 -22.57 7.53
CA GLU A 297 5.02 -22.91 6.16
C GLU A 297 5.12 -21.62 5.35
N VAL A 298 6.22 -21.49 4.60
CA VAL A 298 6.46 -20.35 3.73
C VAL A 298 6.58 -20.84 2.30
N THR A 299 5.62 -20.45 1.47
CA THR A 299 5.70 -20.66 0.02
C THR A 299 6.57 -19.56 -0.58
N THR A 300 7.77 -19.91 -1.00
CA THR A 300 8.69 -19.02 -1.73
C THR A 300 8.51 -19.20 -3.24
N ALA A 301 9.27 -18.45 -4.05
CA ALA A 301 9.25 -18.61 -5.51
C ALA A 301 9.80 -19.99 -5.96
N ASP A 302 10.71 -20.59 -5.18
CA ASP A 302 11.47 -21.77 -5.57
C ASP A 302 11.06 -23.03 -4.79
N GLU A 303 10.72 -22.87 -3.51
CA GLU A 303 10.45 -23.99 -2.61
C GLU A 303 9.47 -23.67 -1.47
N GLU A 304 9.03 -24.72 -0.78
CA GLU A 304 8.33 -24.64 0.50
C GLU A 304 9.38 -24.69 1.63
N VAL A 305 9.36 -23.69 2.50
CA VAL A 305 10.24 -23.63 3.67
C VAL A 305 9.39 -23.82 4.91
N ILE A 306 9.75 -24.76 5.77
CA ILE A 306 9.12 -24.95 7.08
C ILE A 306 9.97 -24.24 8.14
N VAL A 307 9.36 -23.30 8.85
CA VAL A 307 9.96 -22.55 9.95
C VAL A 307 9.36 -23.08 11.26
N ASN A 308 10.16 -23.83 12.02
CA ASN A 308 9.82 -24.23 13.37
C ASN A 308 10.24 -23.11 14.33
N THR A 309 9.36 -22.73 15.25
CA THR A 309 9.59 -21.57 16.11
C THR A 309 9.01 -21.71 17.50
N GLU A 310 9.63 -21.05 18.48
CA GLU A 310 9.13 -21.02 19.84
C GLU A 310 8.01 -19.97 20.00
N GLN A 311 8.16 -18.82 19.33
CA GLN A 311 7.26 -17.66 19.45
C GLN A 311 6.94 -17.07 18.08
N MET A 312 5.71 -16.59 17.90
CA MET A 312 5.27 -15.94 16.67
C MET A 312 4.74 -14.53 16.89
N ILE A 313 5.06 -13.62 15.98
CA ILE A 313 4.47 -12.29 15.90
C ILE A 313 3.82 -12.10 14.53
N ILE A 314 2.49 -11.99 14.50
CA ILE A 314 1.71 -11.70 13.30
C ILE A 314 1.62 -10.19 13.09
N ALA A 315 2.14 -9.70 11.96
CA ALA A 315 2.24 -8.30 11.60
C ALA A 315 1.85 -8.06 10.13
N THR A 316 0.83 -8.77 9.63
CA THR A 316 0.41 -8.78 8.22
C THR A 316 -0.27 -7.49 7.74
N GLY A 317 -0.59 -6.58 8.66
CA GLY A 317 -1.07 -5.24 8.32
C GLY A 317 -2.55 -5.20 7.90
N SER A 318 -2.84 -4.38 6.90
CA SER A 318 -4.21 -4.06 6.46
C SER A 318 -4.31 -3.90 4.95
N GLN A 319 -5.53 -3.91 4.45
CA GLN A 319 -5.88 -3.67 3.05
C GLN A 319 -7.00 -2.64 2.91
N PRO A 320 -7.12 -1.92 1.77
CA PRO A 320 -8.22 -1.01 1.53
C PRO A 320 -9.59 -1.69 1.63
N VAL A 321 -10.58 -0.97 2.16
CA VAL A 321 -11.98 -1.42 2.13
C VAL A 321 -12.52 -1.26 0.72
N GLN A 322 -13.23 -2.29 0.24
CA GLN A 322 -13.92 -2.28 -1.05
C GLN A 322 -15.42 -2.19 -0.83
N LEU A 323 -16.08 -1.24 -1.50
CA LEU A 323 -17.53 -1.08 -1.43
C LEU A 323 -18.21 -1.76 -2.63
N PRO A 324 -19.36 -2.41 -2.44
CA PRO A 324 -20.12 -3.05 -3.52
C PRO A 324 -20.95 -2.03 -4.32
N ILE A 325 -20.29 -0.97 -4.79
CA ILE A 325 -20.90 0.14 -5.54
C ILE A 325 -20.25 0.34 -6.91
N ILE A 326 -19.33 -0.53 -7.31
CA ILE A 326 -18.52 -0.39 -8.53
C ILE A 326 -19.11 -1.30 -9.61
N ASP A 327 -19.40 -0.74 -10.77
CA ASP A 327 -19.77 -1.48 -11.98
C ASP A 327 -18.51 -2.03 -12.65
N ASP A 328 -18.57 -3.25 -13.21
CA ASP A 328 -17.43 -3.90 -13.89
C ASP A 328 -16.83 -3.01 -14.99
N LYS A 329 -17.67 -2.17 -15.63
CA LYS A 329 -17.23 -1.24 -16.67
C LYS A 329 -16.38 -0.07 -16.18
N ALA A 330 -16.36 0.18 -14.87
CA ALA A 330 -15.68 1.32 -14.25
C ALA A 330 -14.43 0.93 -13.46
N VAL A 331 -14.04 -0.35 -13.49
CA VAL A 331 -12.88 -0.86 -12.76
C VAL A 331 -11.60 -0.14 -13.17
N ASP A 332 -11.42 0.18 -14.46
CA ASP A 332 -10.24 0.87 -14.97
C ASP A 332 -10.17 2.35 -14.55
N HIS A 333 -11.32 2.95 -14.19
CA HIS A 333 -11.40 4.32 -13.70
C HIS A 333 -11.20 4.43 -12.19
N LEU A 334 -11.26 3.30 -11.47
CA LEU A 334 -11.18 3.24 -10.02
C LEU A 334 -9.74 3.02 -9.55
N LEU A 335 -9.33 3.87 -8.62
CA LEU A 335 -8.05 3.80 -7.92
C LEU A 335 -8.30 3.47 -6.45
N TYR A 336 -7.34 2.75 -5.86
CA TYR A 336 -7.10 2.79 -4.42
C TYR A 336 -5.80 3.55 -4.16
N SER A 337 -5.46 3.76 -2.89
CA SER A 337 -4.30 4.56 -2.50
C SER A 337 -2.98 4.09 -3.15
N ARG A 338 -2.82 2.78 -3.40
CA ARG A 338 -1.61 2.25 -4.06
C ARG A 338 -1.50 2.74 -5.51
N GLN A 339 -2.59 2.65 -6.28
CA GLN A 339 -2.62 3.10 -7.66
C GLN A 339 -2.51 4.63 -7.76
N ALA A 340 -3.10 5.37 -6.82
CA ALA A 340 -2.98 6.84 -6.79
C ALA A 340 -1.54 7.33 -6.59
N LEU A 341 -0.66 6.53 -5.98
CA LEU A 341 0.76 6.84 -5.81
C LEU A 341 1.61 6.54 -7.04
N ASP A 342 1.04 5.91 -8.06
CA ASP A 342 1.76 5.35 -9.21
C ASP A 342 1.00 5.62 -10.52
N LEU A 343 0.36 6.78 -10.60
CA LEU A 343 -0.34 7.23 -11.80
C LEU A 343 0.64 7.60 -12.89
N ASP A 344 0.51 7.03 -14.09
CA ASP A 344 1.35 7.41 -15.23
C ASP A 344 1.18 8.89 -15.60
N GLU A 345 -0.06 9.38 -15.54
CA GLU A 345 -0.44 10.77 -15.81
C GLU A 345 -1.45 11.27 -14.77
N LEU A 346 -1.42 12.57 -14.46
CA LEU A 346 -2.42 13.18 -13.59
C LEU A 346 -3.75 13.35 -14.34
N PRO A 347 -4.90 12.98 -13.73
CA PRO A 347 -6.20 13.29 -14.30
C PRO A 347 -6.47 14.80 -14.27
N GLU A 348 -7.33 15.29 -15.16
CA GLU A 348 -7.84 16.67 -15.06
C GLU A 348 -8.83 16.77 -13.89
N LYS A 349 -9.64 15.73 -13.66
CA LYS A 349 -10.65 15.65 -12.59
C LYS A 349 -10.59 14.35 -11.81
N MET A 350 -10.68 14.44 -10.49
CA MET A 350 -10.73 13.29 -9.58
C MET A 350 -11.86 13.40 -8.56
N VAL A 351 -12.65 12.33 -8.41
CA VAL A 351 -13.60 12.18 -7.29
C VAL A 351 -13.01 11.24 -6.24
N ILE A 352 -12.97 11.67 -4.98
CA ILE A 352 -12.49 10.90 -3.85
C ILE A 352 -13.68 10.48 -2.99
N ILE A 353 -13.81 9.17 -2.73
CA ILE A 353 -14.85 8.61 -1.87
C ILE A 353 -14.25 8.36 -0.49
N GLY A 354 -14.67 9.17 0.50
CA GLY A 354 -14.15 9.17 1.87
C GLY A 354 -13.28 10.40 2.18
N GLY A 355 -13.69 11.17 3.18
CA GLY A 355 -13.02 12.33 3.79
C GLY A 355 -12.24 11.97 5.05
N GLY A 356 -11.68 10.75 5.10
CA GLY A 356 -10.69 10.36 6.11
C GLY A 356 -9.29 10.91 5.80
N VAL A 357 -8.30 10.54 6.63
CA VAL A 357 -6.91 10.99 6.50
C VAL A 357 -6.34 10.77 5.09
N ILE A 358 -6.48 9.55 4.56
CA ILE A 358 -5.97 9.19 3.22
C ILE A 358 -6.66 10.05 2.16
N GLY A 359 -7.99 10.16 2.21
CA GLY A 359 -8.77 10.90 1.22
C GLY A 359 -8.40 12.38 1.18
N LEU A 360 -8.29 13.03 2.34
CA LEU A 360 -7.91 14.44 2.39
C LEU A 360 -6.44 14.68 2.02
N GLU A 361 -5.50 13.83 2.42
CA GLU A 361 -4.10 13.99 1.97
C GLU A 361 -4.01 13.95 0.44
N PHE A 362 -4.66 12.98 -0.21
CA PHE A 362 -4.71 12.94 -1.69
C PHE A 362 -5.46 14.14 -2.28
N ALA A 363 -6.55 14.60 -1.64
CA ALA A 363 -7.28 15.76 -2.12
C ALA A 363 -6.39 17.00 -2.22
N PHE A 364 -5.64 17.30 -1.16
CA PHE A 364 -4.70 18.42 -1.15
C PHE A 364 -3.50 18.20 -2.07
N ILE A 365 -2.95 16.98 -2.16
CA ILE A 365 -1.83 16.69 -3.08
C ILE A 365 -2.24 16.99 -4.52
N PHE A 366 -3.37 16.43 -4.96
CA PHE A 366 -3.79 16.53 -6.36
C PHE A 366 -4.32 17.92 -6.70
N SER A 367 -5.10 18.55 -5.81
CA SER A 367 -5.55 19.94 -6.00
C SER A 367 -4.38 20.91 -6.21
N ARG A 368 -3.28 20.73 -5.45
CA ARG A 368 -2.06 21.56 -5.60
C ARG A 368 -1.31 21.35 -6.89
N LEU A 369 -1.40 20.13 -7.43
CA LEU A 369 -0.90 19.74 -8.74
C LEU A 369 -1.96 20.00 -9.84
N ASP A 370 -2.86 20.95 -9.59
CA ASP A 370 -3.85 21.52 -10.51
C ASP A 370 -4.94 20.53 -10.99
N VAL A 371 -5.17 19.44 -10.27
CA VAL A 371 -6.31 18.54 -10.49
C VAL A 371 -7.58 19.11 -9.87
N GLU A 372 -8.71 19.09 -10.57
CA GLU A 372 -10.02 19.42 -10.00
C GLU A 372 -10.48 18.26 -9.09
N VAL A 373 -10.59 18.50 -7.79
CA VAL A 373 -10.90 17.46 -6.80
C VAL A 373 -12.27 17.68 -6.17
N THR A 374 -13.07 16.61 -6.13
CA THR A 374 -14.27 16.55 -5.29
C THR A 374 -14.19 15.40 -4.29
N VAL A 375 -14.51 15.66 -3.03
CA VAL A 375 -14.60 14.66 -1.95
C VAL A 375 -16.07 14.38 -1.61
N ILE A 376 -16.45 13.11 -1.57
CA ILE A 376 -17.77 12.64 -1.12
C ILE A 376 -17.57 11.87 0.18
N GLU A 377 -18.07 12.42 1.27
CA GLU A 377 -18.01 11.84 2.62
C GLU A 377 -19.41 11.50 3.14
N TYR A 378 -19.57 10.28 3.62
CA TYR A 378 -20.84 9.77 4.13
C TYR A 378 -21.24 10.40 5.45
N LEU A 379 -20.28 10.64 6.33
CA LEU A 379 -20.46 11.26 7.64
C LEU A 379 -20.69 12.77 7.51
N ASP A 380 -21.19 13.37 8.58
CA ASP A 380 -21.54 14.79 8.62
C ASP A 380 -20.31 15.72 8.58
N GLU A 381 -19.14 15.21 8.96
CA GLU A 381 -17.86 15.92 9.01
C GLU A 381 -16.75 15.05 8.40
N VAL A 382 -15.82 15.68 7.69
CA VAL A 382 -14.52 15.06 7.36
C VAL A 382 -13.68 14.95 8.63
N LEU A 383 -12.82 13.92 8.73
CA LEU A 383 -12.00 13.66 9.93
C LEU A 383 -12.82 13.69 11.23
N SER A 384 -14.04 13.14 11.22
CA SER A 384 -15.03 13.21 12.31
C SER A 384 -14.59 12.68 13.68
N PHE A 385 -13.44 12.01 13.76
CA PHE A 385 -12.79 11.59 15.00
C PHE A 385 -12.07 12.74 15.73
N LEU A 386 -11.89 13.90 15.09
CA LEU A 386 -11.35 15.12 15.70
C LEU A 386 -12.47 16.00 16.30
N ASP A 387 -12.06 17.02 17.04
CA ASP A 387 -12.99 18.06 17.50
C ASP A 387 -13.49 18.91 16.32
N SER A 388 -14.73 19.41 16.44
CA SER A 388 -15.43 20.10 15.35
C SER A 388 -14.74 21.40 14.92
N ASP A 389 -14.06 22.08 15.84
CA ASP A 389 -13.31 23.29 15.52
C ASP A 389 -12.09 23.02 14.61
N ILE A 390 -11.52 21.81 14.67
CA ILE A 390 -10.46 21.38 13.74
C ILE A 390 -11.06 20.99 12.38
N THR A 391 -12.19 20.27 12.38
CA THR A 391 -12.84 19.80 11.13
C THR A 391 -13.44 20.96 10.34
N GLU A 392 -13.97 21.98 11.01
CA GLU A 392 -14.45 23.22 10.40
C GLU A 392 -13.30 24.00 9.72
N GLU A 393 -12.17 24.17 10.41
CA GLU A 393 -11.01 24.91 9.90
C GLU A 393 -10.39 24.24 8.67
N ILE A 394 -10.21 22.90 8.68
CA ILE A 394 -9.67 22.19 7.51
C ILE A 394 -10.66 22.16 6.34
N THR A 395 -11.97 22.12 6.62
CA THR A 395 -12.99 22.18 5.57
C THR A 395 -12.97 23.53 4.86
N GLN A 396 -12.83 24.62 5.62
CA GLN A 396 -12.68 25.97 5.05
C GLN A 396 -11.37 26.11 4.26
N ALA A 397 -10.27 25.54 4.77
CA ALA A 397 -8.99 25.52 4.06
C ALA A 397 -9.10 24.74 2.74
N ALA A 398 -9.76 23.57 2.73
CA ALA A 398 -9.97 22.78 1.52
C ALA A 398 -10.80 23.54 0.47
N GLN A 399 -11.87 24.23 0.88
CA GLN A 399 -12.67 25.08 -0.02
C GLN A 399 -11.85 26.23 -0.60
N THR A 400 -10.95 26.83 0.20
CA THR A 400 -10.05 27.90 -0.26
C THR A 400 -9.03 27.38 -1.28
N GLU A 401 -8.58 26.13 -1.12
CA GLU A 401 -7.72 25.42 -2.08
C GLU A 401 -8.47 25.02 -3.37
N GLY A 402 -9.80 25.16 -3.40
CA GLY A 402 -10.64 24.77 -4.55
C GLY A 402 -11.06 23.29 -4.55
N ILE A 403 -11.02 22.63 -3.39
CA ILE A 403 -11.51 21.27 -3.19
C ILE A 403 -13.00 21.33 -2.81
N ASP A 404 -13.86 20.74 -3.64
CA ASP A 404 -15.28 20.60 -3.32
C ASP A 404 -15.49 19.45 -2.34
N ILE A 405 -16.19 19.69 -1.22
CA ILE A 405 -16.47 18.65 -0.22
C ILE A 405 -17.99 18.53 -0.01
N TYR A 406 -18.50 17.33 -0.21
CA TYR A 406 -19.88 16.94 0.10
C TYR A 406 -19.86 16.00 1.31
N THR A 407 -20.20 16.52 2.48
CA THR A 407 -20.49 15.70 3.68
C THR A 407 -21.96 15.30 3.74
N SER A 408 -22.31 14.35 4.61
CA SER A 408 -23.63 13.71 4.66
C SER A 408 -24.08 13.20 3.28
N ALA A 409 -23.12 12.74 2.48
CA ALA A 409 -23.29 12.40 1.08
C ALA A 409 -22.93 10.93 0.84
N GLN A 410 -23.90 10.13 0.35
CA GLN A 410 -23.68 8.70 0.17
C GLN A 410 -23.39 8.37 -1.28
N ALA A 411 -22.15 7.96 -1.58
CA ALA A 411 -21.83 7.33 -2.86
C ALA A 411 -22.65 6.03 -3.03
N LYS A 412 -23.40 5.94 -4.13
CA LYS A 412 -24.30 4.81 -4.42
C LYS A 412 -23.77 3.93 -5.54
N GLN A 413 -23.12 4.53 -6.54
CA GLN A 413 -22.63 3.81 -7.70
C GLN A 413 -21.46 4.55 -8.35
N ILE A 414 -20.47 3.79 -8.82
CA ILE A 414 -19.38 4.22 -9.71
C ILE A 414 -19.54 3.40 -10.99
N THR A 415 -19.76 4.08 -12.11
CA THR A 415 -19.93 3.47 -13.44
C THR A 415 -19.18 4.30 -14.49
N SER A 416 -19.26 3.90 -15.76
CA SER A 416 -18.65 4.63 -16.88
C SER A 416 -19.73 5.26 -17.76
N THR A 417 -19.48 6.47 -18.24
CA THR A 417 -20.35 7.11 -19.24
C THR A 417 -20.20 6.45 -20.60
N ALA A 418 -21.06 6.83 -21.56
CA ALA A 418 -20.94 6.36 -22.94
C ALA A 418 -19.65 6.85 -23.64
N ASP A 419 -19.07 7.94 -23.14
CA ASP A 419 -17.83 8.55 -23.64
C ASP A 419 -16.60 8.12 -22.82
N ASP A 420 -16.72 7.03 -22.05
CA ASP A 420 -15.65 6.44 -21.24
C ASP A 420 -15.06 7.35 -20.15
N GLN A 421 -15.92 8.14 -19.49
CA GLN A 421 -15.57 8.89 -18.29
C GLN A 421 -16.11 8.20 -17.04
N CYS A 422 -15.43 8.35 -15.91
CA CYS A 422 -15.93 7.91 -14.62
C CYS A 422 -17.18 8.72 -14.24
N LEU A 423 -18.27 8.05 -13.87
CA LEU A 423 -19.50 8.65 -13.36
C LEU A 423 -19.76 8.16 -11.95
N VAL A 424 -19.73 9.09 -10.99
CA VAL A 424 -20.10 8.83 -9.60
C VAL A 424 -21.50 9.35 -9.34
N LYS A 425 -22.39 8.43 -8.97
CA LYS A 425 -23.74 8.72 -8.50
C LYS A 425 -23.78 8.66 -6.98
N PHE A 426 -24.31 9.72 -6.36
CA PHE A 426 -24.39 9.84 -4.92
C PHE A 426 -25.69 10.52 -4.48
N GLU A 427 -26.09 10.30 -3.24
CA GLU A 427 -27.22 10.96 -2.60
C GLU A 427 -26.72 12.12 -1.74
N TYR A 428 -27.25 13.33 -1.97
CA TYR A 428 -26.92 14.53 -1.20
C TYR A 428 -28.18 15.37 -1.02
N GLN A 429 -28.42 15.84 0.22
CA GLN A 429 -29.61 16.62 0.58
C GLN A 429 -30.95 15.97 0.15
N ASN A 430 -31.06 14.65 0.29
CA ASN A 430 -32.22 13.84 -0.14
C ASN A 430 -32.50 13.90 -1.66
N SER A 431 -31.48 14.19 -2.46
CA SER A 431 -31.56 14.22 -3.92
C SER A 431 -30.41 13.44 -4.53
N GLU A 432 -30.67 12.85 -5.68
CA GLU A 432 -29.65 12.12 -6.43
C GLU A 432 -28.81 13.09 -7.26
N GLN A 433 -27.50 12.99 -7.10
CA GLN A 433 -26.50 13.83 -7.75
C GLN A 433 -25.53 12.96 -8.55
N TYR A 434 -24.88 13.60 -9.52
CA TYR A 434 -24.01 12.94 -10.49
C TYR A 434 -22.78 13.82 -10.75
N ILE A 435 -21.60 13.24 -10.64
CA ILE A 435 -20.33 13.90 -10.99
C ILE A 435 -19.57 13.03 -11.99
N THR A 436 -19.07 13.64 -13.04
CA THR A 436 -18.15 13.02 -14.01
C THR A 436 -16.72 13.42 -13.73
N ALA A 437 -15.78 12.48 -13.82
CA ALA A 437 -14.35 12.70 -13.65
C ALA A 437 -13.53 11.70 -14.48
N ASP A 438 -12.21 11.89 -14.54
CA ASP A 438 -11.33 10.95 -15.24
C ASP A 438 -11.00 9.74 -14.37
N ARG A 439 -10.91 9.94 -13.05
CA ARG A 439 -10.64 8.88 -12.07
C ARG A 439 -11.48 9.05 -10.80
N ALA A 440 -11.77 7.92 -10.15
CA ALA A 440 -12.31 7.90 -8.79
C ALA A 440 -11.32 7.23 -7.84
N LEU A 441 -11.09 7.79 -6.66
CA LEU A 441 -10.25 7.22 -5.61
C LEU A 441 -11.11 6.71 -4.45
N MET A 442 -11.06 5.41 -4.18
CA MET A 442 -11.70 4.79 -3.02
C MET A 442 -10.81 4.93 -1.77
N ALA A 443 -11.23 5.76 -0.82
CA ALA A 443 -10.50 6.09 0.40
C ALA A 443 -11.35 5.95 1.68
N VAL A 444 -12.28 4.98 1.71
CA VAL A 444 -13.27 4.79 2.79
C VAL A 444 -12.75 4.00 4.01
N GLY A 445 -11.44 3.87 4.15
CA GLY A 445 -10.80 3.18 5.27
C GLY A 445 -10.08 1.89 4.89
N ARG A 446 -9.55 1.22 5.91
CA ARG A 446 -8.74 0.00 5.79
C ARG A 446 -9.24 -1.05 6.77
N LYS A 447 -9.12 -2.32 6.40
CA LYS A 447 -9.46 -3.47 7.23
C LYS A 447 -8.22 -4.36 7.46
N PRO A 448 -8.15 -5.10 8.59
CA PRO A 448 -7.10 -6.09 8.83
C PRO A 448 -6.87 -7.01 7.62
N ASP A 449 -5.61 -7.33 7.33
CA ASP A 449 -5.23 -8.33 6.32
C ASP A 449 -4.79 -9.61 7.03
N LEU A 450 -5.69 -10.59 7.13
CA LEU A 450 -5.38 -11.92 7.67
C LEU A 450 -4.67 -12.82 6.63
N GLY A 451 -4.60 -12.38 5.37
CA GLY A 451 -3.97 -13.12 4.26
C GLY A 451 -4.46 -14.56 4.16
N GLY A 452 -3.50 -15.47 3.92
CA GLY A 452 -3.71 -16.92 3.92
C GLY A 452 -3.33 -17.60 5.25
N LEU A 453 -3.25 -16.84 6.36
CA LEU A 453 -2.80 -17.40 7.64
C LEU A 453 -3.80 -18.36 8.27
N GLU A 454 -5.09 -18.21 7.95
CA GLU A 454 -6.18 -19.04 8.48
C GLU A 454 -6.17 -19.12 10.02
N VAL A 455 -5.88 -18.00 10.68
CA VAL A 455 -5.68 -17.88 12.15
C VAL A 455 -6.81 -18.51 12.98
N GLU A 456 -8.05 -18.44 12.50
CA GLU A 456 -9.22 -19.02 13.16
C GLU A 456 -9.15 -20.56 13.25
N LYS A 457 -8.46 -21.24 12.30
CA LYS A 457 -8.27 -22.70 12.36
C LYS A 457 -7.43 -23.13 13.55
N LEU A 458 -6.58 -22.24 14.06
CA LEU A 458 -5.81 -22.47 15.29
C LEU A 458 -6.58 -22.09 16.56
N GLY A 459 -7.78 -21.51 16.44
CA GLY A 459 -8.55 -21.01 17.58
C GLY A 459 -8.12 -19.62 18.05
N ILE A 460 -7.39 -18.86 17.23
CA ILE A 460 -7.13 -17.44 17.48
C ILE A 460 -8.45 -16.67 17.33
N GLU A 461 -8.84 -15.94 18.39
CA GLU A 461 -10.06 -15.15 18.38
C GLU A 461 -9.89 -13.85 17.58
N LEU A 462 -10.95 -13.47 16.87
CA LEU A 462 -11.06 -12.18 16.20
C LEU A 462 -12.01 -11.26 16.97
N ASP A 463 -11.68 -9.97 16.96
CA ASP A 463 -12.54 -8.92 17.47
C ASP A 463 -13.74 -8.71 16.55
N LYS A 464 -14.95 -8.67 17.11
CA LYS A 464 -16.21 -8.67 16.35
C LYS A 464 -16.54 -7.32 15.70
N GLU A 465 -15.92 -6.24 16.14
CA GLU A 465 -16.18 -4.90 15.61
C GLU A 465 -15.20 -4.54 14.51
N THR A 466 -13.97 -5.04 14.61
CA THR A 466 -12.87 -4.67 13.71
C THR A 466 -12.44 -5.78 12.76
N ASP A 467 -12.92 -7.02 12.97
CA ASP A 467 -12.44 -8.26 12.31
C ASP A 467 -10.93 -8.48 12.47
N GLY A 468 -10.30 -7.82 13.45
CA GLY A 468 -8.87 -7.90 13.74
C GLY A 468 -8.53 -9.03 14.71
N ILE A 469 -7.27 -9.46 14.71
CA ILE A 469 -6.79 -10.46 15.69
C ILE A 469 -6.90 -9.87 17.10
N GLN A 470 -7.66 -10.54 17.96
CA GLN A 470 -7.85 -10.11 19.34
C GLN A 470 -6.56 -10.32 20.14
N VAL A 471 -6.12 -9.26 20.81
CA VAL A 471 -4.95 -9.28 21.69
C VAL A 471 -5.21 -8.59 23.03
N ASN A 472 -4.51 -9.06 24.07
CA ASN A 472 -4.49 -8.41 25.38
C ASN A 472 -3.58 -7.17 25.40
N ASP A 473 -3.39 -6.54 26.56
CA ASP A 473 -2.55 -5.33 26.71
C ASP A 473 -1.04 -5.58 26.51
N ARG A 474 -0.63 -6.83 26.38
CA ARG A 474 0.74 -7.28 26.09
C ARG A 474 0.94 -7.71 24.63
N MET A 475 -0.06 -7.50 23.78
CA MET A 475 -0.12 -7.91 22.37
C MET A 475 -0.20 -9.43 22.14
N GLN A 476 -0.50 -10.21 23.18
CA GLN A 476 -0.62 -11.66 23.11
C GLN A 476 -2.04 -12.05 22.65
N THR A 477 -2.14 -13.06 21.80
CA THR A 477 -3.42 -13.63 21.33
C THR A 477 -4.02 -14.57 22.37
N THR A 478 -5.05 -15.35 21.99
CA THR A 478 -5.58 -16.46 22.82
C THR A 478 -4.61 -17.65 22.95
N ILE A 479 -3.57 -17.71 22.12
CA ILE A 479 -2.53 -18.74 22.15
C ILE A 479 -1.26 -18.13 22.76
N ASP A 480 -0.73 -18.77 23.81
CA ASP A 480 0.29 -18.17 24.69
C ASP A 480 1.58 -17.76 23.95
N ASN A 481 1.97 -18.47 22.91
CA ASN A 481 3.19 -18.20 22.16
C ASN A 481 2.96 -17.44 20.84
N ILE A 482 1.75 -16.93 20.60
CA ILE A 482 1.42 -16.14 19.41
C ILE A 482 0.97 -14.74 19.82
N TYR A 483 1.60 -13.75 19.22
CA TYR A 483 1.34 -12.33 19.38
C TYR A 483 0.86 -11.75 18.05
N ALA A 484 0.11 -10.64 18.10
CA ALA A 484 -0.27 -9.89 16.90
C ALA A 484 -0.12 -8.39 17.13
N ILE A 485 0.38 -7.68 16.11
CA ILE A 485 0.73 -6.26 16.20
C ILE A 485 0.36 -5.50 14.92
N GLY A 486 0.17 -4.20 15.06
CA GLY A 486 -0.18 -3.28 13.99
C GLY A 486 -1.61 -3.45 13.51
N ASP A 487 -1.84 -3.04 12.27
CA ASP A 487 -3.19 -2.92 11.71
C ASP A 487 -3.98 -4.23 11.70
N VAL A 488 -3.32 -5.39 11.72
CA VAL A 488 -3.98 -6.70 11.76
C VAL A 488 -4.82 -6.90 13.03
N THR A 489 -4.51 -6.17 14.10
CA THR A 489 -5.27 -6.21 15.36
C THR A 489 -6.55 -5.38 15.31
N GLY A 490 -6.71 -4.51 14.31
CA GLY A 490 -7.85 -3.59 14.22
C GLY A 490 -7.87 -2.46 15.26
N LYS A 491 -6.98 -2.46 16.28
CA LYS A 491 -7.00 -1.50 17.40
C LYS A 491 -6.61 -0.08 17.00
N THR A 492 -5.52 0.08 16.26
CA THR A 492 -5.02 1.38 15.78
C THR A 492 -4.20 1.15 14.52
N GLN A 493 -4.56 1.85 13.43
CA GLN A 493 -3.93 1.70 12.12
C GLN A 493 -2.94 2.83 11.84
N LEU A 494 -1.91 2.95 12.70
CA LEU A 494 -0.85 3.95 12.60
C LEU A 494 0.52 3.26 12.67
N ALA A 495 1.45 3.68 11.82
CA ALA A 495 2.75 3.03 11.68
C ALA A 495 3.58 3.05 12.97
N HIS A 496 3.63 4.19 13.66
CA HIS A 496 4.35 4.32 14.94
C HIS A 496 3.66 3.54 16.07
N ALA A 497 2.33 3.41 16.04
CA ALA A 497 1.61 2.53 16.95
C ALA A 497 1.99 1.06 16.70
N ALA A 498 2.02 0.61 15.44
CA ALA A 498 2.45 -0.74 15.08
C ALA A 498 3.89 -1.02 15.53
N SER A 499 4.82 -0.08 15.29
CA SER A 499 6.21 -0.21 15.76
C SER A 499 6.31 -0.30 17.28
N HIS A 500 5.53 0.51 18.02
CA HIS A 500 5.54 0.45 19.48
C HIS A 500 4.91 -0.85 20.01
N GLN A 501 3.83 -1.32 19.41
CA GLN A 501 3.23 -2.63 19.70
C GLN A 501 4.23 -3.77 19.48
N GLY A 502 5.03 -3.71 18.41
CA GLY A 502 6.12 -4.66 18.18
C GLY A 502 7.17 -4.66 19.30
N ILE A 503 7.52 -3.49 19.83
CA ILE A 503 8.41 -3.39 20.99
C ILE A 503 7.77 -4.00 22.24
N VAL A 504 6.49 -3.74 22.49
CA VAL A 504 5.73 -4.31 23.63
C VAL A 504 5.65 -5.84 23.53
N ALA A 505 5.32 -6.37 22.36
CA ALA A 505 5.23 -7.82 22.13
C ALA A 505 6.58 -8.50 22.42
N VAL A 506 7.67 -7.98 21.82
CA VAL A 506 9.00 -8.54 22.02
C VAL A 506 9.47 -8.44 23.47
N LYS A 507 9.20 -7.31 24.15
CA LYS A 507 9.52 -7.18 25.58
C LYS A 507 8.84 -8.29 26.39
N ASN A 508 7.56 -8.57 26.14
CA ASN A 508 6.84 -9.62 26.84
C ASN A 508 7.33 -11.03 26.48
N ILE A 509 7.66 -11.30 25.21
CA ILE A 509 8.30 -12.56 24.78
C ILE A 509 9.63 -12.78 25.52
N MET A 510 10.41 -11.71 25.73
CA MET A 510 11.73 -11.75 26.37
C MET A 510 11.67 -11.54 27.90
N ASP A 511 10.54 -11.89 28.54
CA ASP A 511 10.33 -11.80 30.00
C ASP A 511 10.58 -10.39 30.61
N GLN A 512 10.29 -9.33 29.84
CA GLN A 512 10.30 -7.93 30.28
C GLN A 512 8.87 -7.39 30.25
N PRO A 513 8.06 -7.54 31.32
CA PRO A 513 6.64 -7.20 31.29
C PRO A 513 6.40 -5.73 30.92
N GLU A 514 5.60 -5.51 29.89
CA GLU A 514 5.24 -4.18 29.36
C GLU A 514 3.78 -4.19 28.93
N LYS A 515 3.10 -3.04 29.03
CA LYS A 515 1.74 -2.87 28.54
C LYS A 515 1.68 -1.77 27.49
N MET A 516 0.83 -1.95 26.49
CA MET A 516 0.51 -0.93 25.51
C MET A 516 -0.39 0.15 26.13
N ASP A 517 0.01 1.41 26.05
CA ASP A 517 -0.84 2.57 26.34
C ASP A 517 -1.29 3.21 25.03
N TYR A 518 -2.60 3.26 24.81
CA TYR A 518 -3.20 3.79 23.60
C TYR A 518 -3.58 5.27 23.71
N ASN A 519 -3.63 5.83 24.92
CA ASN A 519 -4.06 7.22 25.14
C ASN A 519 -3.01 8.24 24.66
N THR A 520 -1.76 7.79 24.47
CA THR A 520 -0.61 8.64 24.19
C THR A 520 -0.14 8.56 22.74
N ILE A 521 -0.91 7.89 21.87
CA ILE A 521 -0.56 7.75 20.45
C ILE A 521 -0.96 9.03 19.71
N PRO A 522 0.01 9.83 19.20
CA PRO A 522 -0.33 11.00 18.41
C PRO A 522 -0.85 10.61 17.03
N THR A 523 -1.72 11.44 16.47
CA THR A 523 -2.13 11.43 15.07
C THR A 523 -1.47 12.60 14.35
N ALA A 524 -1.04 12.38 13.10
CA ALA A 524 -0.47 13.40 12.23
C ALA A 524 -1.05 13.25 10.82
N ILE A 525 -1.53 14.35 10.25
CA ILE A 525 -2.24 14.46 8.98
C ILE A 525 -1.57 15.56 8.16
N PHE A 526 -1.12 15.22 6.97
CA PHE A 526 -0.22 16.04 6.16
C PHE A 526 -0.97 16.80 5.05
N THR A 527 -2.08 17.42 5.44
CA THR A 527 -2.85 18.38 4.63
C THR A 527 -2.21 19.77 4.68
N LYS A 528 -2.86 20.77 4.06
CA LYS A 528 -2.57 22.18 4.33
C LYS A 528 -3.81 22.89 4.89
N PRO A 529 -3.71 23.49 6.09
CA PRO A 529 -2.62 23.35 7.06
C PRO A 529 -2.43 21.89 7.52
N GLU A 530 -1.26 21.58 8.09
CA GLU A 530 -1.04 20.30 8.74
C GLU A 530 -1.94 20.18 9.97
N ILE A 531 -2.32 18.96 10.35
CA ILE A 531 -3.09 18.68 11.56
C ILE A 531 -2.38 17.61 12.37
N ALA A 532 -2.34 17.80 13.68
CA ALA A 532 -1.90 16.78 14.61
C ALA A 532 -2.70 16.81 15.91
N SER A 533 -2.85 15.66 16.57
CA SER A 533 -3.60 15.56 17.82
C SER A 533 -3.09 14.41 18.69
N VAL A 534 -3.33 14.48 19.99
CA VAL A 534 -2.98 13.43 20.95
C VAL A 534 -3.86 13.54 22.19
N GLY A 535 -4.10 12.41 22.86
CA GLY A 535 -4.94 12.35 24.05
C GLY A 535 -6.42 12.51 23.73
N MET A 536 -7.20 12.99 24.71
CA MET A 536 -8.64 13.12 24.59
C MET A 536 -9.04 14.36 23.80
N THR A 537 -10.02 14.20 22.91
CA THR A 537 -10.83 15.30 22.36
C THR A 537 -11.78 15.89 23.42
N GLU A 538 -12.38 17.05 23.17
CA GLU A 538 -13.42 17.59 24.06
C GLU A 538 -14.61 16.63 24.15
N LYS A 539 -15.01 16.07 23.00
CA LYS A 539 -16.12 15.10 22.90
C LYS A 539 -15.85 13.85 23.74
N GLU A 540 -14.62 13.34 23.74
CA GLU A 540 -14.22 12.17 24.54
C GLU A 540 -14.10 12.50 26.02
N ALA A 541 -13.49 13.64 26.38
CA ALA A 541 -13.38 14.07 27.76
C ALA A 541 -14.75 14.23 28.42
N ALA A 542 -15.72 14.81 27.69
CA ALA A 542 -17.10 14.91 28.16
C ALA A 542 -17.78 13.53 28.33
N LYS A 543 -17.57 12.59 27.40
CA LYS A 543 -18.08 11.20 27.50
C LYS A 543 -17.47 10.43 28.67
N ALA A 544 -16.24 10.77 29.06
CA ALA A 544 -15.51 10.19 30.18
C ALA A 544 -15.76 10.91 31.52
N ASP A 545 -16.77 11.79 31.59
CA ASP A 545 -17.16 12.56 32.78
C ASP A 545 -16.03 13.47 33.35
N HIS A 546 -15.06 13.86 32.50
CA HIS A 546 -14.07 14.87 32.88
C HIS A 546 -14.69 16.27 32.83
N THR A 547 -14.37 17.08 33.85
CA THR A 547 -14.58 18.54 33.76
C THR A 547 -13.30 19.15 33.22
N VAL A 548 -13.36 19.75 32.04
CA VAL A 548 -12.16 20.28 31.36
C VAL A 548 -12.12 21.80 31.33
N LYS A 549 -10.91 22.33 31.19
CA LYS A 549 -10.63 23.68 30.74
C LYS A 549 -9.96 23.59 29.38
N ILE A 550 -10.26 24.54 28.51
CA ILE A 550 -9.75 24.57 27.14
C ILE A 550 -8.98 25.87 26.98
N GLY A 551 -7.77 25.77 26.45
CA GLY A 551 -6.97 26.91 26.03
C GLY A 551 -6.73 26.83 24.54
N LYS A 552 -6.96 27.93 23.82
CA LYS A 552 -6.74 28.03 22.38
C LYS A 552 -5.89 29.24 22.06
N PHE A 553 -4.98 29.10 21.10
CA PHE A 553 -4.18 30.21 20.60
C PHE A 553 -4.11 30.18 19.06
N PRO A 554 -4.52 31.26 18.37
CA PRO A 554 -4.52 31.29 16.92
C PRO A 554 -3.10 31.41 16.36
N VAL A 555 -2.81 30.64 15.31
CA VAL A 555 -1.53 30.69 14.60
C VAL A 555 -1.27 32.09 14.01
N ALA A 556 -2.31 32.81 13.62
CA ALA A 556 -2.23 34.18 13.10
C ALA A 556 -1.59 35.19 14.08
N ALA A 557 -1.59 34.92 15.39
CA ALA A 557 -0.94 35.77 16.39
C ALA A 557 0.54 35.41 16.62
N ASN A 558 1.04 34.33 16.02
CA ASN A 558 2.43 33.90 16.17
C ASN A 558 3.35 34.58 15.16
N GLY A 559 4.41 35.24 15.65
CA GLY A 559 5.38 35.94 14.82
C GLY A 559 6.08 35.03 13.80
N LYS A 560 6.44 33.79 14.19
CA LYS A 560 7.09 32.83 13.27
C LYS A 560 6.15 32.42 12.14
N ALA A 561 4.88 32.15 12.44
CA ALA A 561 3.85 31.82 11.45
C ALA A 561 3.67 32.95 10.41
N LEU A 562 3.63 34.20 10.86
CA LEU A 562 3.61 35.36 9.97
C LEU A 562 4.83 35.42 9.03
N THR A 563 6.03 35.06 9.51
CA THR A 563 7.23 35.01 8.63
C THR A 563 7.18 33.89 7.58
N LEU A 564 6.34 32.87 7.79
CA LEU A 564 6.15 31.78 6.84
C LEU A 564 5.07 32.07 5.79
N GLY A 565 4.25 33.10 6.00
CA GLY A 565 3.02 33.30 5.22
C GLY A 565 1.90 32.32 5.61
N GLU A 566 2.03 31.62 6.73
CA GLU A 566 1.13 30.52 7.12
C GLU A 566 0.37 30.87 8.40
N THR A 567 -0.81 31.48 8.26
CA THR A 567 -1.56 32.06 9.41
C THR A 567 -2.84 31.29 9.78
N THR A 568 -3.22 30.29 8.99
CA THR A 568 -4.41 29.47 9.20
C THR A 568 -4.25 28.52 10.38
N GLY A 569 -5.30 28.36 11.17
CA GLY A 569 -5.38 27.41 12.27
C GLY A 569 -4.98 27.93 13.66
N PHE A 570 -4.84 27.00 14.60
CA PHE A 570 -4.66 27.25 16.03
C PHE A 570 -4.03 26.04 16.75
N VAL A 571 -3.50 26.28 17.95
CA VAL A 571 -3.22 25.23 18.94
C VAL A 571 -4.33 25.21 19.97
N LYS A 572 -4.70 24.01 20.41
CA LYS A 572 -5.71 23.74 21.43
C LYS A 572 -5.17 22.77 22.47
N ILE A 573 -5.30 23.11 23.74
CA ILE A 573 -4.97 22.27 24.89
C ILE A 573 -6.23 22.01 25.70
N ILE A 574 -6.43 20.74 26.07
CA ILE A 574 -7.53 20.27 26.91
C ILE A 574 -6.92 19.80 28.23
N ALA A 575 -7.28 20.46 29.33
CA ALA A 575 -6.75 20.18 30.66
C ALA A 575 -7.86 19.81 31.65
N ASP A 576 -7.58 18.92 32.60
CA ASP A 576 -8.50 18.62 33.68
C ASP A 576 -8.67 19.83 34.60
N ALA A 577 -9.92 20.22 34.87
CA ALA A 577 -10.22 21.44 35.62
C ALA A 577 -9.79 21.38 37.09
N LYS A 578 -9.62 20.18 37.67
CA LYS A 578 -9.27 19.97 39.08
C LYS A 578 -7.77 19.77 39.26
N THR A 579 -7.14 18.97 38.41
CA THR A 579 -5.73 18.58 38.55
C THR A 579 -4.78 19.41 37.69
N ASP A 580 -5.32 20.19 36.74
CA ASP A 580 -4.55 20.93 35.74
C ASP A 580 -3.75 20.07 34.76
N GLN A 581 -3.93 18.74 34.81
CA GLN A 581 -3.24 17.81 33.92
C GLN A 581 -3.70 17.98 32.48
N VAL A 582 -2.75 17.96 31.55
CA VAL A 582 -3.03 17.94 30.10
C VAL A 582 -3.62 16.58 29.74
N LEU A 583 -4.88 16.56 29.33
CA LEU A 583 -5.60 15.36 28.91
C LEU A 583 -5.48 15.10 27.41
N GLY A 584 -5.25 16.15 26.63
CA GLY A 584 -5.08 16.08 25.19
C GLY A 584 -4.81 17.44 24.57
N GLY A 585 -4.58 17.43 23.28
CA GLY A 585 -4.43 18.65 22.50
C GLY A 585 -4.44 18.38 21.00
N ALA A 586 -4.69 19.44 20.24
CA ALA A 586 -4.69 19.42 18.80
C ALA A 586 -3.99 20.68 18.26
N ILE A 587 -3.32 20.52 17.13
CA ILE A 587 -2.65 21.58 16.40
C ILE A 587 -3.15 21.50 14.96
N ILE A 588 -3.64 22.61 14.43
CA ILE A 588 -3.86 22.81 13.01
C ILE A 588 -3.06 24.03 12.60
N GLY A 589 -2.08 23.89 11.71
CA GLY A 589 -1.17 24.98 11.35
C GLY A 589 0.21 24.53 10.87
N PRO A 590 1.16 25.47 10.73
CA PRO A 590 2.52 25.17 10.29
C PRO A 590 3.26 24.29 11.32
N HIS A 591 3.90 23.23 10.82
CA HIS A 591 4.68 22.28 11.63
C HIS A 591 3.86 21.51 12.67
N ALA A 592 2.53 21.41 12.52
CA ALA A 592 1.68 20.69 13.48
C ALA A 592 2.18 19.27 13.75
N THR A 593 2.62 18.57 12.71
CA THR A 593 3.08 17.17 12.79
C THR A 593 4.37 16.99 13.59
N ASP A 594 5.22 18.02 13.67
CA ASP A 594 6.44 18.01 14.50
C ASP A 594 6.15 18.52 15.92
N LEU A 595 5.34 19.58 16.05
CA LEU A 595 5.04 20.23 17.33
C LEU A 595 4.24 19.34 18.29
N ILE A 596 3.42 18.41 17.77
CA ILE A 596 2.59 17.53 18.59
C ILE A 596 3.40 16.66 19.56
N ALA A 597 4.70 16.43 19.28
CA ALA A 597 5.57 15.67 20.16
C ALA A 597 5.66 16.28 21.57
N GLU A 598 5.58 17.60 21.71
CA GLU A 598 5.60 18.28 23.00
C GLU A 598 4.32 17.99 23.81
N ILE A 599 3.15 18.15 23.20
CA ILE A 599 1.87 17.82 23.84
C ILE A 599 1.80 16.31 24.16
N THR A 600 2.35 15.47 23.28
CA THR A 600 2.44 14.02 23.51
C THR A 600 3.26 13.70 24.75
N LEU A 601 4.38 14.39 24.95
CA LEU A 601 5.19 14.26 26.18
C LEU A 601 4.41 14.73 27.41
N ALA A 602 3.66 15.82 27.31
CA ALA A 602 2.83 16.32 28.40
C ALA A 602 1.74 15.31 28.81
N VAL A 603 0.98 14.78 27.85
CA VAL A 603 -0.04 13.75 28.10
C VAL A 603 0.58 12.47 28.67
N ASN A 604 1.64 11.96 28.04
CA ASN A 604 2.29 10.71 28.44
C ASN A 604 2.90 10.77 29.85
N ASN A 605 3.40 11.94 30.27
CA ASN A 605 3.97 12.13 31.60
C ASN A 605 2.98 12.76 32.59
N GLN A 606 1.71 12.94 32.20
CA GLN A 606 0.65 13.54 33.01
C GLN A 606 1.04 14.93 33.57
N LEU A 607 1.75 15.72 32.76
CA LEU A 607 2.18 17.07 33.11
C LEU A 607 0.97 18.00 33.23
N THR A 608 1.14 19.03 34.04
CA THR A 608 0.19 20.13 34.20
C THR A 608 0.41 21.22 33.16
N THR A 609 -0.60 22.07 32.92
CA THR A 609 -0.41 23.25 32.06
C THR A 609 0.62 24.21 32.64
N GLU A 610 0.74 24.28 33.98
CA GLU A 610 1.82 25.01 34.67
C GLU A 610 3.22 24.54 34.25
N GLU A 611 3.46 23.24 34.17
CA GLU A 611 4.77 22.72 33.78
C GLU A 611 5.10 23.01 32.30
N VAL A 612 4.09 23.08 31.44
CA VAL A 612 4.26 23.54 30.04
C VAL A 612 4.58 25.05 30.02
N ILE A 613 3.92 25.84 30.85
CA ILE A 613 4.11 27.31 30.91
C ILE A 613 5.50 27.68 31.45
N GLU A 614 5.99 26.98 32.47
CA GLU A 614 7.32 27.20 33.04
C GLU A 614 8.45 26.75 32.09
N THR A 615 8.12 26.07 30.99
CA THR A 615 9.09 25.68 29.97
C THR A 615 9.45 26.87 29.07
N ILE A 616 10.74 27.19 28.98
CA ILE A 616 11.24 28.27 28.13
C ILE A 616 11.17 27.84 26.66
N HIS A 617 10.21 28.39 25.93
CA HIS A 617 10.08 28.22 24.49
C HIS A 617 11.02 29.18 23.74
N ALA A 618 11.68 28.69 22.68
CA ALA A 618 12.57 29.52 21.88
C ALA A 618 11.78 30.55 21.05
N HIS A 619 12.31 31.77 20.93
CA HIS A 619 11.69 32.86 20.17
C HIS A 619 12.58 33.37 19.00
N PRO A 620 12.03 33.57 17.78
CA PRO A 620 10.67 33.22 17.36
C PRO A 620 10.57 31.77 16.86
N THR A 621 9.58 31.00 17.35
CA THR A 621 9.25 29.65 16.84
C THR A 621 7.74 29.39 16.82
N SER A 622 7.32 28.43 16.01
CA SER A 622 5.91 27.98 16.00
C SER A 622 5.53 27.32 17.33
N ALA A 623 6.49 26.73 18.05
CA ALA A 623 6.25 26.07 19.35
C ALA A 623 5.70 27.03 20.41
N GLU A 624 5.97 28.33 20.32
CA GLU A 624 5.40 29.35 21.22
C GLU A 624 3.86 29.32 21.25
N THR A 625 3.21 28.83 20.19
CA THR A 625 1.76 28.65 20.17
C THR A 625 1.26 27.63 21.21
N ILE A 626 2.06 26.62 21.57
CA ILE A 626 1.74 25.65 22.63
C ILE A 626 1.79 26.34 23.99
N HIS A 627 2.85 27.12 24.25
CA HIS A 627 2.96 27.93 25.46
C HIS A 627 1.77 28.87 25.64
N GLU A 628 1.40 29.60 24.60
CA GLU A 628 0.27 30.52 24.65
C GLU A 628 -1.09 29.80 24.78
N ALA A 629 -1.27 28.65 24.13
CA ALA A 629 -2.47 27.84 24.32
C ALA A 629 -2.57 27.29 25.75
N ALA A 630 -1.44 26.95 26.38
CA ALA A 630 -1.41 26.53 27.79
C ALA A 630 -1.78 27.70 28.70
N LEU A 631 -1.23 28.90 28.46
CA LEU A 631 -1.61 30.12 29.18
C LEU A 631 -3.10 30.42 29.04
N ALA A 632 -3.67 30.23 27.85
CA ALA A 632 -5.10 30.44 27.57
C ALA A 632 -6.03 29.49 28.35
N VAL A 633 -5.52 28.38 28.92
CA VAL A 633 -6.30 27.54 29.86
C VAL A 633 -6.59 28.31 31.17
N ARG A 634 -5.72 29.28 31.53
CA ARG A 634 -5.83 30.04 32.76
C ARG A 634 -6.81 31.22 32.62
N PRO A 635 -7.39 31.70 33.74
CA PRO A 635 -8.27 32.87 33.73
C PRO A 635 -7.61 34.16 33.22
N GLU A 636 -6.28 34.28 33.34
CA GLU A 636 -5.51 35.41 32.85
C GLU A 636 -5.40 35.48 31.32
N GLY A 637 -5.59 34.34 30.63
CA GLY A 637 -5.49 34.25 29.18
C GLY A 637 -4.05 34.16 28.65
N ALA A 638 -3.94 34.08 27.32
CA ALA A 638 -2.67 34.15 26.61
C ALA A 638 -2.04 35.56 26.72
N LEU A 639 -0.72 35.65 26.57
CA LEU A 639 0.01 36.93 26.63
C LEU A 639 -0.04 37.68 25.30
N HIS A 640 -0.10 36.96 24.18
CA HIS A 640 0.03 37.52 22.84
C HIS A 640 -1.28 37.53 22.03
N TYR A 641 -2.41 37.20 22.66
CA TYR A 641 -3.73 37.21 22.04
C TYR A 641 -4.81 37.32 23.11
N ASP A 642 -5.74 38.27 22.94
CA ASP A 642 -6.97 38.39 23.74
C ASP A 642 -8.16 38.00 22.86
N GLU A 643 -9.06 37.14 23.37
CA GLU A 643 -10.32 36.77 22.69
C GLU A 643 -11.38 37.88 22.65
#